data_AF-T1KEA5-F1
#
_entry.id   AF-T1KEA5-F1
#
_cell.length_a   1.000
_cell.length_b   1.000
_cell.length_c   1.000
_cell.angle_alpha   90.00
_cell.angle_beta   90.00
_cell.angle_gamma   90.00
#
_symmetry.space_group_name_H-M   'P 1'
#
loop_
_entity.id
_entity.type
_entity.pdbx_description
1 polymer ?
#
loop_
_entity_poly.entity_id
_entity_poly.type
_entity_poly.pdbx_seq_one_letter_code
_entity_poly.pdbx_strand_id
1 'polypeptide(L)'
;MISVKSSDKKENISDIFLEPRSRLTRNVKSAINDMIFTPYGVSNYDYNQWEFVFNYCRSIWRRLRDWTGLTSIGWNLHHVPYALPWHSSGSSTPLSSSSSTSYRIDGFHPANQQDSKHLENNDNDNNIFSPFGPHLPFKLKESLSSLTGLSGANLVKIIEDMKNGISSSASCMACFAATELYQSPMYSKNGLHSAIRTTCNSLRLQKPEVCNGIAQNYVEDLDYIGVHTKLTANEMCSTLLGGNCALASPSIKTNWSLHLPDKVEPIKSFSNPIKSNGPLRVTKILHITDIHADLFYSPGSDAECGRPVCCRSHETLSTQSASPLASVTSGSVDTIFKKRSAGYWGDYGKCDTPIATVVSALQNIASHHSDVDYWLWTGDIGPHDIWNSSRNEILNHVRYITHLIKQYSSVPVFPVIGNHEGFPANSFPPPGISGHLSASWLYEVLAIEWSTWLPETALETLRIGGYYSVPLGPGLRLVALNTNYCARLNPWTLLDPRDPGGQLKWLVNQLYEAEILGDKVQIVGHIAPDNRECTSSWVDNFIGIIDRFRETISSQFYGHTHRDEFRVYYSPINNLPIGNAYIGPSITSFKGNNPGYRIYQTTSQGMVINHDTYFFNLTQANLNGHYGPIWRLGYNALIDLKLPSLDPINWNLFIRRLLTNEQEFQRFYKLFSRFSDASMYKPCTLSCKQEIIDELQVYVSWRKLPKAFRKNHS
;
A
#
# COMPACT_ATOMS: atom_id res chain seq x y z
N MET A 1 -43.48 -16.55 54.94
CA MET A 1 -44.46 -16.03 53.95
C MET A 1 -43.92 -16.43 52.58
N ILE A 2 -44.61 -17.19 51.71
CA ILE A 2 -45.95 -16.99 51.06
C ILE A 2 -45.83 -15.90 49.97
N SER A 3 -46.28 -16.03 48.71
CA SER A 3 -46.75 -17.16 47.84
C SER A 3 -46.96 -16.62 46.39
N VAL A 4 -46.98 -17.38 45.27
CA VAL A 4 -46.58 -18.78 44.97
C VAL A 4 -46.24 -18.92 43.45
N LYS A 5 -45.80 -20.12 43.03
CA LYS A 5 -45.43 -20.60 41.68
C LYS A 5 -46.58 -20.67 40.64
N SER A 6 -46.20 -20.85 39.37
CA SER A 6 -46.75 -21.89 38.45
C SER A 6 -45.76 -22.14 37.29
N SER A 7 -44.92 -23.19 37.29
CA SER A 7 -45.15 -24.62 36.95
C SER A 7 -44.90 -24.92 35.46
N ASP A 8 -43.89 -25.67 35.01
CA ASP A 8 -43.42 -27.07 35.29
C ASP A 8 -43.90 -28.10 34.25
N LYS A 9 -43.01 -29.07 33.93
CA LYS A 9 -43.12 -30.21 32.97
C LYS A 9 -42.97 -29.85 31.47
N LYS A 10 -42.06 -30.40 30.66
CA LYS A 10 -41.14 -31.59 30.69
C LYS A 10 -41.75 -32.92 30.22
N GLU A 11 -40.90 -33.72 29.55
CA GLU A 11 -41.13 -35.00 28.83
C GLU A 11 -41.90 -34.86 27.48
N ASN A 12 -41.45 -35.30 26.29
CA ASN A 12 -40.45 -36.29 25.76
C ASN A 12 -41.03 -37.67 25.38
N ILE A 13 -40.34 -38.36 24.45
CA ILE A 13 -40.56 -39.71 23.88
C ILE A 13 -41.35 -39.76 22.54
N SER A 14 -40.75 -40.50 21.60
CA SER A 14 -41.14 -40.89 20.23
C SER A 14 -42.33 -41.89 20.21
N ASP A 15 -42.88 -42.43 19.09
CA ASP A 15 -42.21 -43.10 17.96
C ASP A 15 -43.22 -43.80 16.98
N ILE A 16 -42.68 -44.40 15.89
CA ILE A 16 -43.18 -45.45 14.95
C ILE A 16 -44.39 -45.25 13.98
N PHE A 17 -44.23 -45.90 12.81
CA PHE A 17 -45.19 -46.40 11.79
C PHE A 17 -45.67 -45.48 10.64
N LEU A 18 -45.81 -45.96 9.38
CA LEU A 18 -44.90 -46.75 8.51
C LEU A 18 -45.41 -46.75 7.03
N GLU A 19 -44.48 -47.05 6.11
CA GLU A 19 -44.64 -47.29 4.65
C GLU A 19 -45.60 -48.47 4.31
N PRO A 20 -46.03 -48.74 3.03
CA PRO A 20 -45.10 -49.28 2.02
C PRO A 20 -45.36 -49.10 0.49
N ARG A 21 -44.24 -49.15 -0.30
CA ARG A 21 -44.10 -49.58 -1.73
C ARG A 21 -44.62 -48.65 -2.85
N SER A 22 -44.08 -48.68 -4.08
CA SER A 22 -43.15 -49.61 -4.77
C SER A 22 -42.05 -48.87 -5.56
N ARG A 23 -40.74 -49.16 -5.37
CA ARG A 23 -39.90 -50.20 -6.03
C ARG A 23 -39.60 -50.05 -7.54
N LEU A 24 -38.36 -49.63 -7.85
CA LEU A 24 -37.40 -50.28 -8.77
C LEU A 24 -35.98 -49.76 -8.40
N THR A 25 -35.14 -50.49 -7.63
CA THR A 25 -34.05 -51.40 -8.08
C THR A 25 -33.03 -50.76 -9.03
N ARG A 26 -31.68 -50.81 -8.86
CA ARG A 26 -30.67 -51.46 -7.95
C ARG A 26 -29.35 -50.66 -8.16
N ASN A 27 -28.24 -50.71 -7.41
CA ASN A 27 -27.74 -51.38 -6.19
C ASN A 27 -26.63 -50.45 -5.61
N VAL A 28 -26.45 -50.23 -4.29
CA VAL A 28 -25.79 -51.13 -3.29
C VAL A 28 -24.32 -51.45 -3.64
N LYS A 29 -23.30 -51.18 -2.81
CA LYS A 29 -23.21 -50.39 -1.54
C LYS A 29 -21.74 -50.06 -1.21
N SER A 30 -21.54 -48.92 -0.54
CA SER A 30 -20.72 -48.75 0.69
C SER A 30 -19.65 -49.80 1.05
N ALA A 31 -18.38 -49.43 0.89
CA ALA A 31 -17.34 -49.58 1.91
C ALA A 31 -16.50 -48.28 1.88
N ILE A 32 -16.73 -47.37 2.83
CA ILE A 32 -15.91 -47.15 4.03
C ILE A 32 -14.66 -46.30 3.71
N ASN A 33 -14.59 -45.12 4.32
CA ASN A 33 -13.33 -44.37 4.47
C ASN A 33 -12.39 -45.17 5.37
N ASP A 34 -11.11 -45.29 5.04
CA ASP A 34 -10.08 -44.64 5.87
C ASP A 34 -8.64 -44.74 5.32
N MET A 35 -7.85 -43.73 5.69
CA MET A 35 -6.40 -43.72 5.88
C MET A 35 -5.36 -43.84 4.71
N ILE A 36 -4.87 -42.65 4.32
CA ILE A 36 -3.46 -42.21 4.11
C ILE A 36 -2.60 -42.79 2.95
N PHE A 37 -1.77 -41.88 2.39
CA PHE A 37 -0.57 -42.04 1.54
C PHE A 37 -0.70 -42.10 0.00
N THR A 38 -0.35 -40.96 -0.61
CA THR A 38 0.28 -40.77 -1.95
C THR A 38 1.65 -41.48 -2.04
N PRO A 39 2.25 -41.80 -3.22
CA PRO A 39 2.18 -40.97 -4.46
C PRO A 39 2.19 -41.70 -5.84
N TYR A 40 2.19 -40.91 -6.91
CA TYR A 40 2.34 -41.23 -8.34
C TYR A 40 1.22 -42.03 -9.05
N GLY A 41 0.90 -41.61 -10.28
CA GLY A 41 0.00 -42.31 -11.21
C GLY A 41 -0.60 -41.35 -12.24
N VAL A 42 -0.27 -41.55 -13.53
CA VAL A 42 -0.78 -40.72 -14.65
C VAL A 42 -1.61 -41.56 -15.60
N SER A 43 -2.83 -41.11 -15.89
CA SER A 43 -3.56 -41.39 -17.14
C SER A 43 -4.41 -40.14 -17.47
N ASN A 44 -4.28 -39.51 -18.64
CA ASN A 44 -4.49 -39.96 -20.02
C ASN A 44 -5.95 -40.31 -20.37
N TYR A 45 -6.77 -39.26 -20.55
CA TYR A 45 -7.82 -39.20 -21.57
C TYR A 45 -8.13 -37.73 -21.95
N ASP A 46 -7.51 -37.22 -23.01
CA ASP A 46 -8.18 -36.71 -24.22
C ASP A 46 -7.09 -36.30 -25.24
N TYR A 47 -7.13 -36.87 -26.44
CA TYR A 47 -6.09 -36.69 -27.47
C TYR A 47 -6.54 -35.80 -28.63
N ASN A 48 -7.82 -35.39 -28.68
CA ASN A 48 -8.43 -34.86 -29.90
C ASN A 48 -8.49 -33.32 -30.00
N GLN A 49 -8.02 -32.56 -29.01
CA GLN A 49 -7.96 -31.08 -29.10
C GLN A 49 -6.66 -30.53 -29.69
N TRP A 50 -5.58 -31.32 -29.73
CA TRP A 50 -4.27 -30.84 -30.21
C TRP A 50 -4.13 -30.75 -31.73
N GLU A 51 -4.87 -31.57 -32.50
CA GLU A 51 -4.91 -31.51 -33.97
C GLU A 51 -5.30 -30.11 -34.48
N PHE A 52 -6.31 -29.49 -33.87
CA PHE A 52 -6.76 -28.15 -34.25
C PHE A 52 -5.68 -27.09 -33.99
N VAL A 53 -5.03 -27.14 -32.83
CA VAL A 53 -3.94 -26.23 -32.45
C VAL A 53 -2.72 -26.41 -33.36
N PHE A 54 -2.32 -27.65 -33.66
CA PHE A 54 -1.19 -27.91 -34.57
C PHE A 54 -1.45 -27.43 -36.00
N ASN A 55 -2.66 -27.63 -36.53
CA ASN A 55 -3.00 -27.16 -37.87
C ASN A 55 -3.15 -25.63 -37.94
N TYR A 56 -3.67 -25.00 -36.88
CA TYR A 56 -3.72 -23.54 -36.74
C TYR A 56 -2.31 -22.93 -36.68
N CYS A 57 -1.41 -23.50 -35.86
CA CYS A 57 -0.01 -23.09 -35.80
C CYS A 57 0.73 -23.34 -37.12
N ARG A 58 0.46 -24.45 -37.84
CA ARG A 58 0.97 -24.67 -39.22
C ARG A 58 0.50 -23.58 -40.19
N SER A 59 -0.76 -23.16 -40.12
CA SER A 59 -1.31 -22.08 -40.96
C SER A 59 -0.57 -20.76 -40.72
N ILE A 60 -0.34 -20.39 -39.45
CA ILE A 60 0.42 -19.19 -39.07
C ILE A 60 1.89 -19.30 -39.52
N TRP A 61 2.55 -20.45 -39.30
CA TRP A 61 3.95 -20.63 -39.66
C TRP A 61 4.18 -20.59 -41.18
N ARG A 62 3.23 -21.09 -41.98
CA ARG A 62 3.23 -20.97 -43.44
C ARG A 62 3.18 -19.50 -43.87
N ARG A 63 2.25 -18.71 -43.29
CA ARG A 63 2.13 -17.27 -43.56
C ARG A 63 3.36 -16.46 -43.14
N LEU A 64 4.00 -16.81 -42.01
CA LEU A 64 5.24 -16.15 -41.55
C LEU A 64 6.45 -16.47 -42.43
N ARG A 65 6.61 -17.73 -42.85
CA ARG A 65 7.65 -18.14 -43.80
C ARG A 65 7.53 -17.40 -45.12
N ASP A 66 6.30 -17.32 -45.65
CA ASP A 66 6.00 -16.70 -46.93
C ASP A 66 6.07 -15.15 -46.88
N TRP A 67 6.19 -14.56 -45.67
CA TRP A 67 6.40 -13.11 -45.44
C TRP A 67 7.85 -12.72 -45.11
N THR A 68 8.68 -13.66 -44.64
CA THR A 68 10.05 -13.37 -44.14
C THR A 68 11.19 -13.94 -44.98
N GLY A 69 10.92 -14.87 -45.92
CA GLY A 69 11.90 -15.33 -46.91
C GLY A 69 13.10 -16.14 -46.39
N LEU A 70 13.14 -16.45 -45.08
CA LEU A 70 14.27 -17.11 -44.43
C LEU A 70 14.25 -18.63 -44.63
N THR A 71 15.33 -19.17 -45.23
CA THR A 71 15.53 -20.61 -45.43
C THR A 71 16.41 -21.24 -44.34
N SER A 72 15.84 -22.20 -43.61
CA SER A 72 16.50 -23.35 -42.95
C SER A 72 17.74 -23.11 -42.07
N ILE A 73 17.57 -23.31 -40.75
CA ILE A 73 18.56 -24.01 -39.92
C ILE A 73 17.81 -25.15 -39.20
N GLY A 74 18.35 -26.37 -39.25
CA GLY A 74 17.77 -27.56 -38.62
C GLY A 74 18.30 -27.78 -37.20
N TRP A 75 17.46 -28.34 -36.33
CA TRP A 75 17.88 -28.77 -34.99
C TRP A 75 18.42 -30.20 -35.01
N ASN A 76 19.59 -30.42 -34.43
CA ASN A 76 20.05 -31.73 -33.98
C ASN A 76 20.57 -31.60 -32.55
N LEU A 77 20.13 -32.49 -31.66
CA LEU A 77 20.52 -32.56 -30.25
C LEU A 77 21.55 -33.68 -30.07
N HIS A 78 22.66 -33.42 -29.37
CA HIS A 78 23.32 -34.41 -28.52
C HIS A 78 24.25 -33.75 -27.48
N HIS A 79 24.65 -34.57 -26.51
CA HIS A 79 25.15 -34.31 -25.15
C HIS A 79 26.29 -33.28 -24.91
N VAL A 80 26.16 -32.63 -23.73
CA VAL A 80 27.19 -32.35 -22.68
C VAL A 80 28.43 -33.29 -22.66
N PRO A 81 29.60 -32.94 -22.06
CA PRO A 81 29.80 -31.93 -20.99
C PRO A 81 31.13 -31.08 -20.95
N TYR A 82 31.21 -30.19 -19.94
CA TYR A 82 32.38 -29.74 -19.14
C TYR A 82 33.46 -28.75 -19.66
N ALA A 83 33.75 -27.79 -18.75
CA ALA A 83 35.04 -27.19 -18.38
C ALA A 83 35.61 -25.92 -19.07
N LEU A 84 36.29 -25.13 -18.21
CA LEU A 84 37.19 -23.97 -18.44
C LEU A 84 38.64 -24.51 -18.73
N PRO A 85 39.74 -23.71 -18.86
CA PRO A 85 39.91 -22.24 -18.70
C PRO A 85 40.88 -21.47 -19.66
N TRP A 86 40.78 -20.12 -19.63
CA TRP A 86 41.88 -19.11 -19.62
C TRP A 86 42.77 -18.75 -20.84
N HIS A 87 43.40 -17.56 -20.70
CA HIS A 87 44.55 -16.96 -21.44
C HIS A 87 44.35 -16.49 -22.90
N SER A 88 45.01 -15.42 -23.42
CA SER A 88 45.85 -14.37 -22.77
C SER A 88 46.21 -13.16 -23.68
N SER A 89 46.32 -11.97 -23.06
CA SER A 89 47.32 -10.87 -23.27
C SER A 89 47.71 -10.29 -24.66
N GLY A 90 47.76 -8.95 -24.72
CA GLY A 90 48.61 -8.13 -25.62
C GLY A 90 47.87 -6.88 -26.14
N SER A 91 48.20 -5.60 -25.89
CA SER A 91 49.46 -4.80 -25.92
C SER A 91 50.03 -4.57 -27.33
N SER A 92 50.36 -3.35 -27.80
CA SER A 92 50.28 -2.01 -27.16
C SER A 92 50.69 -0.85 -28.11
N THR A 93 49.94 0.28 -28.07
CA THR A 93 50.43 1.69 -28.28
C THR A 93 51.03 2.05 -29.68
N PRO A 94 51.55 3.28 -29.92
CA PRO A 94 50.76 4.52 -30.13
C PRO A 94 51.22 5.35 -31.36
N LEU A 95 50.62 6.52 -31.64
CA LEU A 95 51.24 7.64 -32.40
C LEU A 95 50.52 8.99 -32.17
N SER A 96 51.10 10.13 -32.62
CA SER A 96 50.82 11.47 -32.07
C SER A 96 51.02 12.68 -33.00
N SER A 97 50.17 13.72 -32.87
CA SER A 97 50.33 15.15 -33.30
C SER A 97 49.15 15.96 -32.69
N SER A 98 49.21 17.20 -32.17
CA SER A 98 49.74 18.52 -32.63
C SER A 98 49.02 19.09 -33.88
N SER A 99 48.70 20.39 -34.07
CA SER A 99 48.76 21.67 -33.30
C SER A 99 48.18 22.82 -34.18
N SER A 100 47.69 24.00 -33.75
CA SER A 100 47.25 24.60 -32.46
C SER A 100 46.62 26.02 -32.66
N THR A 101 45.88 26.55 -31.67
CA THR A 101 45.57 28.00 -31.40
C THR A 101 44.98 28.96 -32.47
N SER A 102 43.90 29.69 -32.12
CA SER A 102 43.88 31.17 -32.05
C SER A 102 42.52 31.76 -31.58
N TYR A 103 42.51 33.03 -31.15
CA TYR A 103 41.35 33.81 -30.70
C TYR A 103 41.01 34.95 -31.69
N ARG A 104 39.73 35.37 -31.75
CA ARG A 104 39.33 36.78 -31.95
C ARG A 104 37.89 37.07 -31.48
N ILE A 105 37.53 38.34 -31.40
CA ILE A 105 36.35 38.90 -30.71
C ILE A 105 35.64 39.93 -31.63
N ASP A 106 34.45 40.38 -31.21
CA ASP A 106 33.72 41.62 -31.55
C ASP A 106 32.70 41.60 -32.72
N GLY A 107 31.53 42.26 -32.49
CA GLY A 107 30.53 42.55 -33.53
C GLY A 107 29.07 42.74 -33.07
N PHE A 108 28.67 43.98 -32.73
CA PHE A 108 27.27 44.46 -32.71
C PHE A 108 26.73 44.57 -34.19
N HIS A 109 25.45 44.79 -34.58
CA HIS A 109 24.22 45.29 -33.91
C HIS A 109 22.91 44.74 -34.62
N PRO A 110 21.68 45.36 -34.67
CA PRO A 110 20.42 44.57 -34.66
C PRO A 110 19.38 44.84 -35.80
N ALA A 111 18.19 44.24 -35.65
CA ALA A 111 16.90 44.51 -36.36
C ALA A 111 16.82 44.03 -37.84
N ASN A 112 15.64 43.77 -38.44
CA ASN A 112 14.29 44.25 -38.10
C ASN A 112 13.12 43.35 -38.62
N GLN A 113 11.91 43.62 -38.12
CA GLN A 113 10.53 43.38 -38.64
C GLN A 113 10.15 42.22 -39.60
N GLN A 114 9.05 41.55 -39.20
CA GLN A 114 7.83 41.16 -39.97
C GLN A 114 7.95 40.55 -41.38
N ASP A 115 7.27 39.41 -41.58
CA ASP A 115 6.14 39.36 -42.53
C ASP A 115 5.09 38.30 -42.12
N SER A 116 3.85 38.41 -42.61
CA SER A 116 2.71 37.54 -42.24
C SER A 116 2.10 36.83 -43.44
N LYS A 117 2.05 35.49 -43.44
CA LYS A 117 1.34 34.70 -44.47
C LYS A 117 0.54 33.52 -43.91
N HIS A 118 -0.48 33.16 -44.66
CA HIS A 118 -1.57 32.24 -44.34
C HIS A 118 -1.14 30.85 -43.87
N LEU A 119 -1.93 30.29 -42.94
CA LEU A 119 -2.00 28.86 -42.69
C LEU A 119 -3.22 28.28 -43.43
N GLU A 120 -2.99 27.34 -44.34
CA GLU A 120 -4.02 26.41 -44.81
C GLU A 120 -3.93 25.10 -44.00
N ASN A 121 -5.06 24.46 -43.76
CA ASN A 121 -5.10 23.18 -43.05
C ASN A 121 -4.60 22.04 -43.95
N ASN A 122 -3.74 21.17 -43.42
CA ASN A 122 -3.58 19.80 -43.90
C ASN A 122 -3.18 18.88 -42.74
N ASP A 123 -4.15 18.13 -42.21
CA ASP A 123 -3.88 16.99 -41.33
C ASP A 123 -3.30 15.84 -42.15
N ASN A 124 -2.05 15.45 -41.89
CA ASN A 124 -1.52 14.08 -41.94
C ASN A 124 0.00 14.08 -41.72
N ASP A 125 0.46 13.78 -40.50
CA ASP A 125 1.81 13.22 -40.34
C ASP A 125 1.94 12.39 -39.05
N ASN A 126 2.37 11.12 -39.17
CA ASN A 126 2.51 10.18 -38.05
C ASN A 126 3.93 10.20 -37.47
N ASN A 127 4.43 11.40 -37.15
CA ASN A 127 5.76 11.59 -36.57
C ASN A 127 5.69 11.90 -35.06
N ILE A 128 6.15 10.96 -34.23
CA ILE A 128 6.19 11.09 -32.78
C ILE A 128 7.54 11.70 -32.36
N PHE A 129 7.49 12.83 -31.64
CA PHE A 129 8.61 13.66 -31.15
C PHE A 129 9.41 14.47 -32.18
N SER A 130 9.26 15.80 -32.14
CA SER A 130 10.36 16.67 -31.65
C SER A 130 9.89 18.10 -31.34
N PRO A 131 9.73 18.47 -30.05
CA PRO A 131 9.68 19.86 -29.60
C PRO A 131 11.06 20.39 -29.13
N PHE A 132 12.15 19.64 -29.32
CA PHE A 132 13.41 19.87 -28.63
C PHE A 132 14.47 20.55 -29.49
N GLY A 133 15.02 21.67 -28.99
CA GLY A 133 16.20 22.33 -29.57
C GLY A 133 17.48 21.51 -29.42
N PRO A 134 18.57 21.87 -30.14
CA PRO A 134 19.74 21.00 -30.34
C PRO A 134 20.55 20.64 -29.07
N HIS A 135 20.38 21.36 -27.97
CA HIS A 135 21.27 21.35 -26.79
C HIS A 135 20.76 20.56 -25.56
N LEU A 136 20.13 19.41 -25.76
CA LEU A 136 19.96 18.41 -24.68
C LEU A 136 21.34 17.88 -24.21
N PRO A 137 21.61 17.75 -22.90
CA PRO A 137 22.83 17.15 -22.36
C PRO A 137 23.07 15.71 -22.85
N PHE A 138 24.34 15.30 -23.00
CA PHE A 138 24.70 13.98 -23.57
C PHE A 138 24.07 12.81 -22.81
N LYS A 139 24.18 12.78 -21.46
CA LYS A 139 23.55 11.75 -20.61
C LYS A 139 22.03 11.70 -20.74
N LEU A 140 21.38 12.85 -20.96
CA LEU A 140 19.94 12.92 -21.18
C LEU A 140 19.57 12.40 -22.57
N LYS A 141 20.39 12.66 -23.61
CA LYS A 141 20.24 12.05 -24.94
C LYS A 141 20.38 10.52 -24.88
N GLU A 142 21.39 10.00 -24.17
CA GLU A 142 21.55 8.55 -23.95
C GLU A 142 20.33 7.95 -23.22
N SER A 143 19.94 8.55 -22.09
CA SER A 143 18.84 8.05 -21.26
C SER A 143 17.48 8.11 -21.98
N LEU A 144 17.22 9.17 -22.76
CA LEU A 144 16.02 9.24 -23.60
C LEU A 144 16.09 8.21 -24.73
N SER A 145 17.24 8.02 -25.38
CA SER A 145 17.38 7.06 -26.49
C SER A 145 17.05 5.62 -26.06
N SER A 146 17.54 5.18 -24.88
CA SER A 146 17.29 3.84 -24.36
C SER A 146 15.82 3.64 -23.95
N LEU A 147 15.12 4.70 -23.57
CA LEU A 147 13.68 4.68 -23.27
C LEU A 147 12.82 4.73 -24.55
N THR A 148 13.21 5.49 -25.57
CA THR A 148 12.46 5.58 -26.85
C THR A 148 12.45 4.27 -27.65
N GLY A 149 13.40 3.36 -27.41
CA GLY A 149 13.41 2.01 -27.99
C GLY A 149 12.48 1.00 -27.30
N LEU A 150 11.78 1.38 -26.21
CA LEU A 150 10.94 0.46 -25.44
C LEU A 150 9.51 0.37 -25.98
N SER A 151 8.94 -0.84 -25.92
CA SER A 151 7.52 -1.04 -26.17
C SER A 151 6.67 -0.36 -25.09
N GLY A 152 5.43 0.02 -25.44
CA GLY A 152 4.49 0.61 -24.47
C GLY A 152 4.24 -0.30 -23.26
N ALA A 153 4.27 -1.62 -23.43
CA ALA A 153 4.16 -2.59 -22.32
C ALA A 153 5.36 -2.53 -21.36
N ASN A 154 6.58 -2.33 -21.88
CA ASN A 154 7.77 -2.14 -21.05
C ASN A 154 7.70 -0.82 -20.28
N LEU A 155 7.21 0.26 -20.91
CA LEU A 155 7.01 1.56 -20.25
C LEU A 155 5.93 1.50 -19.16
N VAL A 156 4.81 0.81 -19.41
CA VAL A 156 3.78 0.55 -18.37
C VAL A 156 4.38 -0.23 -17.20
N LYS A 157 5.18 -1.27 -17.47
CA LYS A 157 5.86 -2.00 -16.38
C LYS A 157 6.81 -1.10 -15.60
N ILE A 158 7.61 -0.27 -16.27
CA ILE A 158 8.55 0.66 -15.61
C ILE A 158 7.81 1.64 -14.69
N ILE A 159 6.64 2.13 -15.09
CA ILE A 159 5.80 3.00 -14.27
C ILE A 159 5.22 2.24 -13.07
N GLU A 160 4.81 0.98 -13.22
CA GLU A 160 4.38 0.13 -12.10
C GLU A 160 5.55 -0.24 -11.18
N ASP A 161 6.74 -0.56 -11.70
CA ASP A 161 7.98 -0.76 -10.93
C ASP A 161 8.28 0.50 -10.08
N MET A 162 8.28 1.70 -10.70
CA MET A 162 8.49 2.97 -10.00
C MET A 162 7.42 3.24 -8.94
N LYS A 163 6.14 3.01 -9.28
CA LYS A 163 5.00 3.19 -8.37
C LYS A 163 5.09 2.25 -7.15
N ASN A 164 5.71 1.09 -7.27
CA ASN A 164 5.92 0.13 -6.16
C ASN A 164 7.33 0.22 -5.53
N GLY A 165 8.14 1.25 -5.84
CA GLY A 165 9.47 1.45 -5.25
C GLY A 165 10.54 0.47 -5.75
N ILE A 166 10.27 -0.28 -6.82
CA ILE A 166 11.14 -1.35 -7.32
C ILE A 166 12.30 -0.75 -8.10
N SER A 167 13.51 -0.84 -7.53
CA SER A 167 14.76 -0.44 -8.15
C SER A 167 15.24 -1.46 -9.20
N SER A 168 14.88 -1.26 -10.46
CA SER A 168 15.44 -1.97 -11.61
C SER A 168 16.26 -1.01 -12.46
N SER A 169 17.24 -1.50 -13.23
CA SER A 169 18.06 -0.62 -14.10
C SER A 169 17.18 0.27 -15.00
N ALA A 170 16.08 -0.28 -15.51
CA ALA A 170 15.12 0.45 -16.32
C ALA A 170 14.32 1.51 -15.53
N SER A 171 13.86 1.22 -14.30
CA SER A 171 13.16 2.21 -13.46
C SER A 171 14.10 3.31 -12.95
N CYS A 172 15.36 2.99 -12.64
CA CYS A 172 16.38 3.98 -12.30
C CYS A 172 16.68 4.92 -13.48
N MET A 173 16.88 4.38 -14.69
CA MET A 173 17.10 5.20 -15.91
C MET A 173 15.88 6.05 -16.27
N ALA A 174 14.66 5.50 -16.18
CA ALA A 174 13.42 6.23 -16.44
C ALA A 174 13.22 7.37 -15.43
N CYS A 175 13.46 7.11 -14.15
CA CYS A 175 13.45 8.14 -13.13
C CYS A 175 14.47 9.24 -13.42
N PHE A 176 15.74 8.87 -13.71
CA PHE A 176 16.80 9.84 -13.97
C PHE A 176 16.51 10.72 -15.20
N ALA A 177 16.01 10.14 -16.30
CA ALA A 177 15.61 10.91 -17.48
C ALA A 177 14.44 11.87 -17.18
N ALA A 178 13.47 11.44 -16.37
CA ALA A 178 12.34 12.27 -15.97
C ALA A 178 12.75 13.40 -15.03
N THR A 179 13.61 13.15 -14.04
CA THR A 179 14.06 14.16 -13.08
C THR A 179 15.07 15.14 -13.69
N GLU A 180 15.97 14.71 -14.58
CA GLU A 180 16.81 15.63 -15.36
C GLU A 180 15.96 16.57 -16.24
N LEU A 181 14.92 16.07 -16.91
CA LEU A 181 14.01 16.90 -17.70
C LEU A 181 13.21 17.88 -16.82
N TYR A 182 12.74 17.41 -15.67
CA TYR A 182 12.01 18.20 -14.66
C TYR A 182 12.86 19.32 -14.05
N GLN A 183 14.17 19.12 -13.90
CA GLN A 183 15.13 20.13 -13.44
C GLN A 183 15.75 20.96 -14.57
N SER A 184 15.40 20.70 -15.83
CA SER A 184 15.99 21.39 -16.98
C SER A 184 15.41 22.80 -17.19
N PRO A 185 16.13 23.71 -17.87
CA PRO A 185 15.57 25.00 -18.31
C PRO A 185 14.40 24.92 -19.30
N MET A 186 14.00 23.72 -19.73
CA MET A 186 12.79 23.49 -20.54
C MET A 186 11.55 23.19 -19.67
N TYR A 187 11.71 23.13 -18.35
CA TYR A 187 10.62 22.95 -17.40
C TYR A 187 9.60 24.11 -17.43
N SER A 188 8.32 23.79 -17.25
CA SER A 188 7.26 24.75 -16.91
C SER A 188 6.04 24.03 -16.34
N LYS A 189 5.27 24.69 -15.46
CA LYS A 189 4.00 24.17 -14.91
C LYS A 189 3.05 23.60 -15.97
N ASN A 190 2.87 24.33 -17.07
CA ASN A 190 2.02 23.92 -18.19
C ASN A 190 2.62 22.73 -18.96
N GLY A 191 3.94 22.70 -19.13
CA GLY A 191 4.66 21.57 -19.70
C GLY A 191 4.50 20.30 -18.86
N LEU A 192 4.66 20.40 -17.54
CA LEU A 192 4.46 19.31 -16.58
C LEU A 192 3.04 18.77 -16.62
N HIS A 193 2.03 19.63 -16.50
CA HIS A 193 0.62 19.26 -16.61
C HIS A 193 0.33 18.51 -17.92
N SER A 194 0.81 19.05 -19.05
CA SER A 194 0.63 18.41 -20.36
C SER A 194 1.39 17.08 -20.47
N ALA A 195 2.59 16.97 -19.90
CA ALA A 195 3.40 15.75 -19.91
C ALA A 195 2.73 14.62 -19.10
N ILE A 196 2.25 14.89 -17.88
CA ILE A 196 1.53 13.92 -17.05
C ILE A 196 0.27 13.44 -17.78
N ARG A 197 -0.58 14.40 -18.22
CA ARG A 197 -1.84 14.11 -18.91
C ARG A 197 -1.61 13.33 -20.20
N THR A 198 -0.63 13.70 -21.02
CA THR A 198 -0.36 13.06 -22.31
C THR A 198 0.25 11.68 -22.13
N THR A 199 1.23 11.52 -21.22
CA THR A 199 1.85 10.21 -20.93
C THR A 199 0.81 9.20 -20.44
N CYS A 200 -0.06 9.63 -19.51
CA CYS A 200 -1.13 8.78 -18.99
C CYS A 200 -2.13 8.33 -20.07
N ASN A 201 -2.51 9.24 -20.98
CA ASN A 201 -3.41 8.92 -22.09
C ASN A 201 -2.75 8.04 -23.17
N SER A 202 -1.56 8.40 -23.64
CA SER A 202 -0.87 7.69 -24.73
C SER A 202 -0.45 6.27 -24.34
N LEU A 203 -0.04 6.05 -23.08
CA LEU A 203 0.23 4.71 -22.54
C LEU A 203 -1.04 3.99 -22.03
N ARG A 204 -2.22 4.63 -22.13
CA ARG A 204 -3.54 4.11 -21.69
C ARG A 204 -3.54 3.65 -20.23
N LEU A 205 -2.84 4.37 -19.36
CA LEU A 205 -2.68 4.00 -17.94
C LEU A 205 -4.01 4.03 -17.18
N GLN A 206 -4.84 5.03 -17.48
CA GLN A 206 -6.21 5.21 -16.99
C GLN A 206 -7.06 5.87 -18.10
N LYS A 207 -8.35 6.13 -17.82
CA LYS A 207 -9.23 6.88 -18.73
C LYS A 207 -8.87 8.39 -18.78
N PRO A 208 -9.24 9.12 -19.85
CA PRO A 208 -8.83 10.52 -20.03
C PRO A 208 -9.24 11.45 -18.90
N GLU A 209 -10.43 11.28 -18.31
CA GLU A 209 -10.89 12.08 -17.17
C GLU A 209 -10.05 11.85 -15.91
N VAL A 210 -9.58 10.62 -15.71
CA VAL A 210 -8.68 10.26 -14.60
C VAL A 210 -7.28 10.83 -14.84
N CYS A 211 -6.76 10.66 -16.06
CA CYS A 211 -5.47 11.22 -16.46
C CYS A 211 -5.42 12.76 -16.37
N ASN A 212 -6.55 13.43 -16.65
CA ASN A 212 -6.67 14.88 -16.52
C ASN A 212 -6.78 15.31 -15.05
N GLY A 213 -7.63 14.66 -14.26
CA GLY A 213 -7.78 14.96 -12.83
C GLY A 213 -6.49 14.78 -12.02
N ILE A 214 -5.74 13.69 -12.27
CA ILE A 214 -4.41 13.49 -11.67
C ILE A 214 -3.44 14.60 -12.11
N ALA A 215 -3.41 14.96 -13.39
CA ALA A 215 -2.53 16.04 -13.86
C ALA A 215 -2.88 17.39 -13.20
N GLN A 216 -4.16 17.70 -13.04
CA GLN A 216 -4.64 18.94 -12.40
C GLN A 216 -4.34 18.96 -10.90
N ASN A 217 -4.63 17.88 -10.18
CA ASN A 217 -4.54 17.85 -8.71
C ASN A 217 -3.09 17.90 -8.20
N TYR A 218 -2.11 17.34 -8.93
CA TYR A 218 -0.72 17.28 -8.49
C TYR A 218 0.20 18.38 -9.05
N VAL A 219 -0.23 19.18 -10.04
CA VAL A 219 0.69 20.13 -10.71
C VAL A 219 1.21 21.23 -9.76
N GLU A 220 0.44 21.66 -8.77
CA GLU A 220 0.81 22.80 -7.92
C GLU A 220 1.94 22.44 -6.93
N ASP A 221 1.79 21.32 -6.22
CA ASP A 221 2.82 20.79 -5.33
C ASP A 221 4.11 20.50 -6.09
N LEU A 222 4.00 19.81 -7.24
CA LEU A 222 5.17 19.46 -8.05
C LEU A 222 5.86 20.71 -8.61
N ASP A 223 5.13 21.70 -9.11
CA ASP A 223 5.71 22.96 -9.59
C ASP A 223 6.47 23.70 -8.49
N TYR A 224 5.92 23.76 -7.27
CA TYR A 224 6.62 24.29 -6.11
C TYR A 224 7.89 23.49 -5.80
N ILE A 225 7.79 22.15 -5.75
CA ILE A 225 8.92 21.26 -5.44
C ILE A 225 10.03 21.36 -6.50
N GLY A 226 9.69 21.42 -7.79
CA GLY A 226 10.64 21.52 -8.89
C GLY A 226 11.45 22.82 -8.86
N VAL A 227 10.81 23.93 -8.47
CA VAL A 227 11.48 25.25 -8.33
C VAL A 227 12.33 25.35 -7.05
N HIS A 228 11.91 24.71 -5.95
CA HIS A 228 12.53 24.92 -4.62
C HIS A 228 13.40 23.76 -4.10
N THR A 229 13.40 22.60 -4.75
CA THR A 229 14.22 21.46 -4.31
C THR A 229 15.71 21.74 -4.42
N LYS A 230 16.46 21.19 -3.46
CA LYS A 230 17.94 21.19 -3.46
C LYS A 230 18.50 19.79 -3.75
N LEU A 231 17.65 18.83 -4.07
CA LEU A 231 18.05 17.52 -4.58
C LEU A 231 18.46 17.64 -6.05
N THR A 232 19.40 16.81 -6.48
CA THR A 232 19.69 16.52 -7.89
C THR A 232 18.83 15.36 -8.38
N ALA A 233 18.71 15.17 -9.70
CA ALA A 233 18.04 14.03 -10.33
C ALA A 233 18.37 12.66 -9.68
N ASN A 234 19.65 12.41 -9.37
CA ASN A 234 20.10 11.19 -8.68
C ASN A 234 19.60 11.10 -7.22
N GLU A 235 19.61 12.22 -6.49
CA GLU A 235 19.12 12.26 -5.11
C GLU A 235 17.59 12.09 -5.07
N MET A 236 16.84 12.70 -6.00
CA MET A 236 15.40 12.48 -6.16
C MET A 236 15.08 10.99 -6.42
N CYS A 237 15.81 10.35 -7.35
CA CYS A 237 15.59 8.93 -7.66
C CYS A 237 16.03 7.99 -6.53
N SER A 238 17.08 8.34 -5.78
CA SER A 238 17.47 7.64 -4.56
C SER A 238 16.44 7.78 -3.43
N THR A 239 15.61 8.84 -3.43
CA THR A 239 14.50 9.02 -2.49
C THR A 239 13.29 8.18 -2.89
N LEU A 240 12.91 8.18 -4.17
CA LEU A 240 11.72 7.47 -4.68
C LEU A 240 11.89 5.95 -4.78
N LEU A 241 13.08 5.48 -5.16
CA LEU A 241 13.38 4.08 -5.51
C LEU A 241 14.47 3.46 -4.61
N GLY A 242 14.90 4.19 -3.57
CA GLY A 242 15.96 3.78 -2.66
C GLY A 242 17.37 3.82 -3.25
N GLY A 243 18.37 3.58 -2.40
CA GLY A 243 19.79 3.75 -2.72
C GLY A 243 20.34 2.90 -3.87
N ASN A 244 19.61 1.87 -4.34
CA ASN A 244 19.98 1.08 -5.51
C ASN A 244 19.94 1.89 -6.82
N CYS A 245 19.17 2.99 -6.89
CA CYS A 245 19.16 3.89 -8.04
C CYS A 245 20.14 5.06 -7.94
N ALA A 246 20.96 5.14 -6.88
CA ALA A 246 22.00 6.16 -6.76
C ALA A 246 23.20 5.82 -7.66
N LEU A 247 23.36 6.54 -8.78
CA LEU A 247 24.49 6.37 -9.72
C LEU A 247 25.84 6.89 -9.16
N ALA A 248 25.85 7.41 -7.94
CA ALA A 248 27.01 7.85 -7.18
C ALA A 248 26.80 7.52 -5.69
N SER A 249 27.87 7.62 -4.88
CA SER A 249 27.83 7.34 -3.43
C SER A 249 26.67 8.09 -2.72
N PRO A 250 26.05 7.51 -1.68
CA PRO A 250 24.91 8.12 -0.99
C PRO A 250 25.21 9.56 -0.53
N SER A 251 24.37 10.51 -0.94
CA SER A 251 24.53 11.92 -0.59
C SER A 251 24.24 12.17 0.89
N ILE A 252 24.80 13.22 1.46
CA ILE A 252 24.45 13.66 2.84
C ILE A 252 23.00 14.18 2.97
N LYS A 253 22.28 14.38 1.85
CA LYS A 253 20.85 14.71 1.83
C LYS A 253 19.98 13.46 1.92
N THR A 254 20.38 12.40 1.23
CA THR A 254 19.67 11.11 1.07
C THR A 254 20.30 9.96 1.89
N ASN A 255 21.16 10.30 2.84
CA ASN A 255 21.76 9.41 3.82
C ASN A 255 22.09 10.23 5.08
N TRP A 256 21.06 10.49 5.88
CA TRP A 256 21.11 11.25 7.13
C TRP A 256 20.91 10.32 8.32
N SER A 257 21.48 10.68 9.47
CA SER A 257 21.27 9.98 10.74
C SER A 257 20.93 10.97 11.86
N LEU A 258 20.09 10.52 12.78
CA LEU A 258 19.79 11.22 14.04
C LEU A 258 20.80 10.83 15.12
N HIS A 259 21.13 11.81 15.95
CA HIS A 259 21.82 11.54 17.21
C HIS A 259 20.83 10.92 18.20
N LEU A 260 21.02 9.64 18.53
CA LEU A 260 20.28 8.96 19.58
C LEU A 260 21.00 9.18 20.93
N PRO A 261 20.30 9.51 22.02
CA PRO A 261 20.92 9.65 23.34
C PRO A 261 21.37 8.28 23.88
N ASP A 262 22.35 8.25 24.79
CA ASP A 262 22.77 7.04 25.49
C ASP A 262 21.61 6.43 26.33
N LYS A 263 21.72 5.13 26.66
CA LYS A 263 20.74 4.45 27.53
C LYS A 263 20.86 4.95 28.97
N VAL A 264 19.73 5.28 29.59
CA VAL A 264 19.66 5.70 30.99
C VAL A 264 18.91 4.68 31.85
N GLU A 265 19.25 4.65 33.14
CA GLU A 265 18.50 3.90 34.15
C GLU A 265 17.31 4.73 34.66
N PRO A 266 16.10 4.17 34.77
CA PRO A 266 14.93 4.91 35.25
C PRO A 266 15.10 5.50 36.66
N ILE A 267 14.53 6.69 36.88
CA ILE A 267 14.68 7.39 38.16
C ILE A 267 13.91 6.64 39.26
N LYS A 268 14.63 6.08 40.23
CA LYS A 268 14.12 5.20 41.31
C LYS A 268 13.07 5.82 42.25
N SER A 269 12.81 7.13 42.17
CA SER A 269 11.69 7.78 42.88
C SER A 269 10.36 7.74 42.09
N PHE A 270 10.42 7.55 40.78
CA PHE A 270 9.25 7.48 39.89
C PHE A 270 8.85 6.04 39.52
N SER A 271 9.70 5.05 39.82
CA SER A 271 9.35 3.63 39.76
C SER A 271 8.31 3.28 40.84
N ASN A 272 7.05 3.61 40.56
CA ASN A 272 5.89 3.18 41.33
C ASN A 272 5.95 1.67 41.51
N PRO A 273 5.99 1.13 42.75
CA PRO A 273 6.09 -0.29 42.98
C PRO A 273 4.74 -0.95 42.68
N ILE A 274 4.51 -1.30 41.41
CA ILE A 274 3.37 -2.12 40.97
C ILE A 274 3.59 -3.57 41.47
N LYS A 275 3.50 -3.74 42.79
CA LYS A 275 3.34 -5.03 43.46
C LYS A 275 1.93 -5.52 43.19
N SER A 276 1.68 -6.04 41.98
CA SER A 276 0.41 -6.63 41.59
C SER A 276 0.18 -7.97 42.31
N ASN A 277 -0.10 -7.93 43.61
CA ASN A 277 -0.63 -9.05 44.39
C ASN A 277 -2.13 -9.29 44.08
N GLY A 278 -2.53 -9.08 42.83
CA GLY A 278 -3.87 -9.23 42.30
C GLY A 278 -3.80 -9.71 40.85
N PRO A 279 -4.93 -10.14 40.25
CA PRO A 279 -4.93 -10.67 38.90
C PRO A 279 -4.41 -9.65 37.88
N LEU A 280 -3.69 -10.14 36.87
CA LEU A 280 -3.19 -9.32 35.76
C LEU A 280 -4.38 -8.67 35.03
N ARG A 281 -4.55 -7.34 35.16
CA ARG A 281 -5.52 -6.60 34.34
C ARG A 281 -5.04 -6.65 32.90
N VAL A 282 -5.77 -7.38 32.07
CA VAL A 282 -5.68 -7.29 30.62
C VAL A 282 -6.38 -6.00 30.19
N THR A 283 -5.74 -5.22 29.33
CA THR A 283 -6.34 -4.07 28.64
C THR A 283 -6.79 -4.55 27.26
N LYS A 284 -7.98 -4.13 26.82
CA LYS A 284 -8.55 -4.45 25.51
C LYS A 284 -8.57 -3.22 24.61
N ILE A 285 -8.01 -3.35 23.41
CA ILE A 285 -7.87 -2.25 22.45
C ILE A 285 -8.64 -2.62 21.18
N LEU A 286 -9.63 -1.83 20.79
CA LEU A 286 -10.19 -1.93 19.44
C LEU A 286 -9.22 -1.27 18.45
N HIS A 287 -9.07 -1.85 17.26
CA HIS A 287 -8.41 -1.23 16.14
C HIS A 287 -9.29 -1.28 14.89
N ILE A 288 -9.65 -0.09 14.40
CA ILE A 288 -10.30 0.15 13.11
C ILE A 288 -9.36 0.95 12.21
N THR A 289 -9.38 0.66 10.91
CA THR A 289 -8.44 1.24 9.95
C THR A 289 -8.99 1.13 8.53
N ASP A 290 -8.44 1.94 7.62
CA ASP A 290 -8.71 1.92 6.19
C ASP A 290 -10.23 1.81 5.91
N ILE A 291 -10.97 2.82 6.38
CA ILE A 291 -12.43 2.86 6.31
C ILE A 291 -12.89 3.10 4.88
N HIS A 292 -12.24 4.05 4.18
CA HIS A 292 -12.61 4.49 2.83
C HIS A 292 -14.13 4.55 2.62
N ALA A 293 -14.78 5.40 3.40
CA ALA A 293 -16.23 5.57 3.33
C ALA A 293 -16.58 6.30 2.04
N ASP A 294 -17.19 5.62 1.07
CA ASP A 294 -17.61 6.23 -0.17
C ASP A 294 -19.06 6.73 -0.05
N LEU A 295 -19.20 8.05 0.17
CA LEU A 295 -20.49 8.73 0.28
C LEU A 295 -21.33 8.69 -1.01
N PHE A 296 -20.74 8.28 -2.13
CA PHE A 296 -21.38 8.12 -3.44
C PHE A 296 -21.55 6.65 -3.85
N TYR A 297 -21.27 5.69 -2.95
CA TYR A 297 -21.47 4.27 -3.23
C TYR A 297 -22.94 3.98 -3.55
N SER A 298 -23.19 3.32 -4.69
CA SER A 298 -24.53 2.98 -5.17
C SER A 298 -24.63 1.48 -5.43
N PRO A 299 -25.37 0.71 -4.61
CA PRO A 299 -25.67 -0.68 -4.89
C PRO A 299 -26.28 -0.86 -6.28
N GLY A 300 -25.97 -1.97 -6.95
CA GLY A 300 -26.41 -2.26 -8.32
C GLY A 300 -25.59 -1.60 -9.44
N SER A 301 -24.81 -0.54 -9.16
CA SER A 301 -23.99 0.18 -10.14
C SER A 301 -22.80 -0.65 -10.67
N ASP A 302 -22.08 -0.14 -11.67
CA ASP A 302 -21.00 -0.87 -12.36
C ASP A 302 -19.75 -1.03 -11.46
N ALA A 303 -19.48 -2.26 -11.01
CA ALA A 303 -18.33 -2.61 -10.17
C ALA A 303 -17.05 -2.92 -10.97
N GLU A 304 -17.11 -2.85 -12.31
CA GLU A 304 -15.98 -3.06 -13.22
C GLU A 304 -15.84 -1.92 -14.22
N CYS A 305 -16.27 -0.72 -13.81
CA CYS A 305 -16.35 0.51 -14.59
C CYS A 305 -15.04 0.99 -15.26
N GLY A 306 -13.90 0.34 -15.01
CA GLY A 306 -12.61 0.63 -15.65
C GLY A 306 -11.87 1.88 -15.14
N ARG A 307 -12.16 2.35 -13.92
CA ARG A 307 -11.50 3.49 -13.25
C ARG A 307 -10.66 3.00 -12.05
N PRO A 308 -9.99 3.88 -11.27
CA PRO A 308 -9.33 3.48 -10.02
C PRO A 308 -10.31 3.08 -8.90
N VAL A 309 -11.48 3.73 -8.80
CA VAL A 309 -12.65 3.28 -8.01
C VAL A 309 -13.92 3.26 -8.86
N CYS A 310 -14.84 2.35 -8.53
CA CYS A 310 -16.11 2.01 -9.16
C CYS A 310 -17.20 1.79 -8.09
N CYS A 311 -18.34 1.16 -8.43
CA CYS A 311 -19.50 0.97 -7.53
C CYS A 311 -20.20 2.26 -7.06
N ARG A 312 -20.01 3.39 -7.75
CA ARG A 312 -20.58 4.70 -7.40
C ARG A 312 -21.72 5.10 -8.31
N SER A 313 -22.65 5.90 -7.78
CA SER A 313 -23.51 6.74 -8.62
C SER A 313 -22.65 7.83 -9.23
N HIS A 314 -22.28 7.69 -10.50
CA HIS A 314 -21.69 8.80 -11.24
C HIS A 314 -22.76 9.87 -11.42
N GLU A 315 -22.66 10.97 -10.67
CA GLU A 315 -23.20 12.24 -11.13
C GLU A 315 -22.61 12.51 -12.51
N THR A 316 -23.48 12.64 -13.50
CA THR A 316 -23.06 12.86 -14.88
C THR A 316 -22.57 14.30 -15.00
N LEU A 317 -21.25 14.50 -14.92
CA LEU A 317 -20.56 15.73 -15.33
C LEU A 317 -20.63 15.91 -16.86
N SER A 318 -21.86 16.02 -17.33
CA SER A 318 -22.27 16.34 -18.70
C SER A 318 -23.51 17.22 -18.60
N THR A 319 -23.29 18.53 -18.50
CA THR A 319 -24.33 19.56 -18.59
C THR A 319 -24.89 19.64 -20.02
N GLN A 320 -25.59 18.58 -20.42
CA GLN A 320 -26.43 18.47 -21.63
C GLN A 320 -27.35 17.24 -21.49
N SER A 321 -28.58 17.50 -21.03
CA SER A 321 -29.79 16.70 -21.29
C SER A 321 -29.69 15.16 -21.19
N ALA A 322 -29.37 14.63 -20.00
CA ALA A 322 -29.78 13.28 -19.64
C ALA A 322 -31.26 13.31 -19.18
N SER A 323 -32.19 12.87 -20.03
CA SER A 323 -33.63 12.84 -19.70
C SER A 323 -33.95 11.69 -18.74
N PRO A 324 -34.75 11.89 -17.68
CA PRO A 324 -34.98 10.89 -16.63
C PRO A 324 -36.00 9.80 -17.04
N LEU A 325 -35.78 9.10 -18.15
CA LEU A 325 -36.60 7.94 -18.54
C LEU A 325 -35.83 6.90 -19.38
N ALA A 326 -34.85 6.24 -18.76
CA ALA A 326 -34.35 4.95 -19.27
C ALA A 326 -35.35 3.83 -18.92
N SER A 327 -36.41 3.72 -19.73
CA SER A 327 -37.42 2.67 -19.59
C SER A 327 -36.84 1.27 -19.88
N VAL A 328 -37.50 0.24 -19.36
CA VAL A 328 -37.11 -1.16 -19.63
C VAL A 328 -37.44 -1.51 -21.08
N THR A 329 -36.47 -1.30 -21.98
CA THR A 329 -36.55 -1.74 -23.38
C THR A 329 -35.72 -3.00 -23.59
N SER A 330 -36.39 -4.16 -23.58
CA SER A 330 -35.81 -5.43 -24.01
C SER A 330 -35.54 -5.41 -25.51
N GLY A 331 -34.28 -5.54 -25.96
CA GLY A 331 -33.99 -5.82 -27.37
C GLY A 331 -32.74 -5.19 -28.00
N SER A 332 -31.55 -5.47 -27.48
CA SER A 332 -30.29 -5.36 -28.24
C SER A 332 -29.36 -6.51 -27.87
N VAL A 333 -29.02 -7.38 -28.84
CA VAL A 333 -28.22 -8.60 -28.61
C VAL A 333 -26.73 -8.31 -28.84
N ASP A 334 -26.21 -7.28 -28.19
CA ASP A 334 -24.78 -6.97 -28.15
C ASP A 334 -24.14 -7.66 -26.94
N THR A 335 -23.53 -8.82 -27.21
CA THR A 335 -22.66 -9.62 -26.31
C THR A 335 -22.97 -9.59 -24.81
N ILE A 336 -23.52 -10.69 -24.28
CA ILE A 336 -23.88 -10.86 -22.86
C ILE A 336 -22.63 -11.01 -21.95
N PHE A 337 -21.85 -9.94 -21.83
CA PHE A 337 -21.06 -9.70 -20.63
C PHE A 337 -22.01 -9.19 -19.55
N LYS A 338 -22.38 -10.07 -18.61
CA LYS A 338 -23.05 -9.64 -17.37
C LYS A 338 -22.10 -8.68 -16.64
N LYS A 339 -22.33 -7.37 -16.80
CA LYS A 339 -21.65 -6.36 -15.98
C LYS A 339 -21.82 -6.72 -14.52
N ARG A 340 -20.72 -6.76 -13.78
CA ARG A 340 -20.73 -7.14 -12.38
C ARG A 340 -21.27 -5.95 -11.58
N SER A 341 -22.50 -6.08 -11.08
CA SER A 341 -23.14 -5.04 -10.27
C SER A 341 -22.59 -5.02 -8.85
N ALA A 342 -22.46 -3.81 -8.30
CA ALA A 342 -22.07 -3.53 -6.93
C ALA A 342 -23.02 -4.20 -5.92
N GLY A 343 -22.45 -4.87 -4.91
CA GLY A 343 -23.22 -5.38 -3.76
C GLY A 343 -23.82 -4.27 -2.89
N TYR A 344 -24.71 -4.62 -1.97
CA TYR A 344 -25.26 -3.64 -1.01
C TYR A 344 -24.28 -3.34 0.13
N TRP A 345 -23.48 -4.32 0.55
CA TRP A 345 -22.53 -4.21 1.68
C TRP A 345 -21.08 -3.94 1.25
N GLY A 346 -20.88 -3.51 0.00
CA GLY A 346 -19.57 -3.37 -0.63
C GLY A 346 -19.33 -4.46 -1.68
N ASP A 347 -18.14 -4.42 -2.27
CA ASP A 347 -17.78 -5.26 -3.41
C ASP A 347 -16.28 -5.60 -3.43
N TYR A 348 -15.92 -6.82 -3.86
CA TYR A 348 -14.53 -7.29 -3.93
C TYR A 348 -13.68 -6.63 -5.03
N GLY A 349 -14.28 -5.84 -5.92
CA GLY A 349 -13.62 -5.18 -7.03
C GLY A 349 -12.79 -3.96 -6.60
N LYS A 350 -12.71 -2.97 -7.50
CA LYS A 350 -12.15 -1.65 -7.20
C LYS A 350 -13.25 -0.76 -6.61
N CYS A 351 -13.73 -1.10 -5.43
CA CYS A 351 -14.85 -0.40 -4.81
C CYS A 351 -14.61 -0.19 -3.32
N ASP A 352 -15.04 0.97 -2.84
CA ASP A 352 -14.88 1.41 -1.45
C ASP A 352 -16.15 1.17 -0.63
N THR A 353 -16.15 1.59 0.63
CA THR A 353 -17.11 1.13 1.64
C THR A 353 -18.40 1.93 1.63
N PRO A 354 -19.59 1.31 1.42
CA PRO A 354 -20.85 1.99 1.67
C PRO A 354 -21.02 2.28 3.16
N ILE A 355 -21.65 3.42 3.48
CA ILE A 355 -21.95 3.82 4.87
C ILE A 355 -22.73 2.74 5.64
N ALA A 356 -23.57 1.94 4.96
CA ALA A 356 -24.24 0.78 5.58
C ALA A 356 -23.25 -0.19 6.24
N THR A 357 -22.11 -0.48 5.60
CA THR A 357 -21.06 -1.36 6.13
C THR A 357 -20.28 -0.72 7.26
N VAL A 358 -19.97 0.59 7.17
CA VAL A 358 -19.35 1.34 8.26
C VAL A 358 -20.23 1.34 9.51
N VAL A 359 -21.53 1.65 9.35
CA VAL A 359 -22.51 1.64 10.44
C VAL A 359 -22.68 0.23 11.02
N SER A 360 -22.72 -0.81 10.17
CA SER A 360 -22.80 -2.19 10.66
C SER A 360 -21.58 -2.62 11.48
N ALA A 361 -20.36 -2.19 11.09
CA ALA A 361 -19.16 -2.43 11.88
C ALA A 361 -19.27 -1.78 13.27
N LEU A 362 -19.57 -0.48 13.30
CA LEU A 362 -19.69 0.30 14.54
C LEU A 362 -20.80 -0.22 15.46
N GLN A 363 -21.95 -0.61 14.90
CA GLN A 363 -23.02 -1.28 15.64
C GLN A 363 -22.58 -2.62 16.24
N ASN A 364 -21.88 -3.46 15.46
CA ASN A 364 -21.41 -4.76 15.95
C ASN A 364 -20.38 -4.61 17.08
N ILE A 365 -19.45 -3.66 16.91
CA ILE A 365 -18.43 -3.29 17.90
C ILE A 365 -19.10 -2.81 19.19
N ALA A 366 -19.99 -1.82 19.13
CA ALA A 366 -20.66 -1.28 20.31
C ALA A 366 -21.53 -2.33 21.05
N SER A 367 -22.09 -3.31 20.32
CA SER A 367 -22.96 -4.36 20.88
C SER A 367 -22.20 -5.53 21.52
N HIS A 368 -21.00 -5.86 21.03
CA HIS A 368 -20.27 -7.08 21.44
C HIS A 368 -18.90 -6.82 22.07
N HIS A 369 -18.38 -5.59 21.99
CA HIS A 369 -17.05 -5.18 22.48
C HIS A 369 -17.13 -3.92 23.34
N SER A 370 -18.20 -3.81 24.15
CA SER A 370 -18.37 -2.76 25.16
C SER A 370 -17.38 -2.83 26.33
N ASP A 371 -16.47 -3.82 26.31
CA ASP A 371 -15.41 -4.06 27.30
C ASP A 371 -13.99 -3.71 26.81
N VAL A 372 -13.87 -2.92 25.73
CA VAL A 372 -12.60 -2.30 25.31
C VAL A 372 -12.32 -1.04 26.14
N ASP A 373 -11.05 -0.82 26.51
CA ASP A 373 -10.62 0.35 27.30
C ASP A 373 -10.48 1.61 26.43
N TYR A 374 -10.09 1.48 25.16
CA TYR A 374 -10.00 2.54 24.16
C TYR A 374 -9.95 1.99 22.72
N TRP A 375 -10.10 2.88 21.74
CA TRP A 375 -10.02 2.57 20.30
C TRP A 375 -8.78 3.21 19.68
N LEU A 376 -8.14 2.52 18.74
CA LEU A 376 -7.19 3.07 17.76
C LEU A 376 -7.89 3.20 16.41
N TRP A 377 -7.78 4.36 15.77
CA TRP A 377 -8.36 4.62 14.44
C TRP A 377 -7.27 5.10 13.47
N THR A 378 -6.67 4.18 12.71
CA THR A 378 -5.44 4.47 11.96
C THR A 378 -5.67 5.03 10.55
N GLY A 379 -6.54 6.02 10.42
CA GLY A 379 -6.69 6.86 9.21
C GLY A 379 -7.48 6.23 8.05
N ASP A 380 -7.30 6.85 6.89
CA ASP A 380 -7.88 6.52 5.58
C ASP A 380 -9.42 6.45 5.59
N ILE A 381 -9.97 7.65 5.59
CA ILE A 381 -11.37 7.96 5.83
C ILE A 381 -12.13 8.09 4.51
N GLY A 382 -11.53 8.77 3.53
CA GLY A 382 -12.11 9.02 2.20
C GLY A 382 -11.78 7.92 1.16
N PRO A 383 -12.55 7.83 0.06
CA PRO A 383 -12.38 6.79 -0.96
C PRO A 383 -11.16 7.01 -1.89
N HIS A 384 -10.96 6.09 -2.84
CA HIS A 384 -9.86 6.11 -3.82
C HIS A 384 -10.14 6.97 -5.07
N ASP A 385 -10.99 7.99 -4.98
CA ASP A 385 -11.40 8.89 -6.07
C ASP A 385 -10.43 10.05 -6.31
N ILE A 386 -9.14 9.86 -6.03
CA ILE A 386 -8.06 10.87 -5.94
C ILE A 386 -7.86 11.79 -7.19
N TRP A 387 -8.54 11.51 -8.30
CA TRP A 387 -8.56 12.32 -9.52
C TRP A 387 -9.77 13.28 -9.59
N ASN A 388 -10.79 13.07 -8.76
CA ASN A 388 -12.06 13.80 -8.71
C ASN A 388 -12.50 13.91 -7.24
N SER A 389 -11.71 14.66 -6.48
CA SER A 389 -11.97 14.99 -5.08
C SER A 389 -11.48 16.41 -4.79
N SER A 390 -11.84 16.93 -3.63
CA SER A 390 -11.46 18.27 -3.18
C SER A 390 -11.25 18.31 -1.67
N ARG A 391 -10.56 19.36 -1.19
CA ARG A 391 -10.38 19.62 0.25
C ARG A 391 -11.71 19.67 1.00
N ASN A 392 -12.76 20.24 0.41
CA ASN A 392 -14.07 20.31 1.06
C ASN A 392 -14.73 18.93 1.21
N GLU A 393 -14.61 18.07 0.19
CA GLU A 393 -15.10 16.69 0.27
C GLU A 393 -14.32 15.87 1.31
N ILE A 394 -12.98 16.01 1.36
CA ILE A 394 -12.16 15.34 2.40
C ILE A 394 -12.57 15.80 3.80
N LEU A 395 -12.74 17.11 4.04
CA LEU A 395 -13.22 17.63 5.31
C LEU A 395 -14.64 17.14 5.67
N ASN A 396 -15.49 16.88 4.67
CA ASN A 396 -16.81 16.30 4.90
C ASN A 396 -16.73 14.82 5.29
N HIS A 397 -15.84 14.02 4.68
CA HIS A 397 -15.59 12.63 5.10
C HIS A 397 -15.02 12.57 6.52
N VAL A 398 -14.00 13.41 6.83
CA VAL A 398 -13.42 13.59 8.17
C VAL A 398 -14.51 13.84 9.21
N ARG A 399 -15.37 14.85 8.98
CA ARG A 399 -16.47 15.22 9.88
C ARG A 399 -17.46 14.07 10.04
N TYR A 400 -17.97 13.53 8.94
CA TYR A 400 -19.03 12.55 8.93
C TYR A 400 -18.63 11.25 9.66
N ILE A 401 -17.42 10.75 9.39
CA ILE A 401 -16.92 9.52 10.01
C ILE A 401 -16.48 9.76 11.46
N THR A 402 -15.88 10.91 11.80
CA THR A 402 -15.61 11.26 13.20
C THR A 402 -16.91 11.33 14.01
N HIS A 403 -17.95 11.96 13.48
CA HIS A 403 -19.26 12.04 14.13
C HIS A 403 -19.94 10.68 14.28
N LEU A 404 -19.85 9.78 13.28
CA LEU A 404 -20.35 8.40 13.41
C LEU A 404 -19.57 7.63 14.47
N ILE A 405 -18.25 7.65 14.47
CA ILE A 405 -17.41 6.97 15.47
C ILE A 405 -17.75 7.49 16.89
N LYS A 406 -17.96 8.80 17.04
CA LYS A 406 -18.37 9.44 18.30
C LYS A 406 -19.77 9.02 18.79
N GLN A 407 -20.65 8.55 17.91
CA GLN A 407 -21.97 8.02 18.30
C GLN A 407 -21.89 6.58 18.85
N TYR A 408 -20.87 5.80 18.47
CA TYR A 408 -20.75 4.38 18.83
C TYR A 408 -19.64 4.07 19.84
N SER A 409 -18.62 4.91 19.99
CA SER A 409 -17.58 4.73 21.01
C SER A 409 -18.01 5.27 22.37
N SER A 410 -18.08 4.40 23.36
CA SER A 410 -18.24 4.74 24.79
C SER A 410 -16.94 5.16 25.47
N VAL A 411 -15.80 5.07 24.77
CA VAL A 411 -14.44 5.25 25.30
C VAL A 411 -13.61 6.19 24.40
N PRO A 412 -12.44 6.68 24.85
CA PRO A 412 -11.56 7.49 24.02
C PRO A 412 -11.15 6.78 22.72
N VAL A 413 -11.07 7.55 21.64
CA VAL A 413 -10.54 7.11 20.35
C VAL A 413 -9.25 7.90 20.10
N PHE A 414 -8.17 7.19 19.76
CA PHE A 414 -6.88 7.77 19.39
C PHE A 414 -6.67 7.61 17.88
N PRO A 415 -7.06 8.62 17.08
CA PRO A 415 -6.94 8.58 15.63
C PRO A 415 -5.52 8.93 15.16
N VAL A 416 -5.15 8.49 13.96
CA VAL A 416 -4.00 9.04 13.21
C VAL A 416 -4.44 9.43 11.81
N ILE A 417 -3.59 10.18 11.10
CA ILE A 417 -3.86 10.64 9.73
C ILE A 417 -3.40 9.58 8.74
N GLY A 418 -4.28 9.19 7.81
CA GLY A 418 -3.96 8.30 6.70
C GLY A 418 -3.30 9.02 5.52
N ASN A 419 -3.06 8.32 4.41
CA ASN A 419 -2.53 8.94 3.19
C ASN A 419 -3.61 9.51 2.26
N HIS A 420 -4.88 9.09 2.40
CA HIS A 420 -6.03 9.61 1.67
C HIS A 420 -6.62 10.91 2.25
N GLU A 421 -6.24 11.32 3.45
CA GLU A 421 -6.63 12.63 4.02
C GLU A 421 -5.90 13.82 3.38
N GLY A 422 -4.80 13.58 2.65
CA GLY A 422 -4.04 14.62 1.95
C GLY A 422 -4.75 15.11 0.68
N PHE A 423 -4.57 16.39 0.32
CA PHE A 423 -5.03 16.90 -0.97
C PHE A 423 -3.93 17.66 -1.74
N PRO A 424 -3.45 17.11 -2.88
CA PRO A 424 -3.80 15.80 -3.46
C PRO A 424 -3.40 14.61 -2.57
N ALA A 425 -3.90 13.39 -2.85
CA ALA A 425 -3.63 12.23 -2.00
C ALA A 425 -2.13 11.95 -1.84
N ASN A 426 -1.71 11.51 -0.66
CA ASN A 426 -0.31 11.44 -0.18
C ASN A 426 0.40 12.81 0.00
N SER A 427 -0.21 13.95 -0.34
CA SER A 427 0.41 15.26 -0.14
C SER A 427 0.37 15.70 1.31
N PHE A 428 1.50 15.52 1.99
CA PHE A 428 1.71 15.98 3.37
C PHE A 428 2.96 16.87 3.43
N PRO A 429 2.79 18.18 3.21
CA PRO A 429 3.86 19.16 3.35
C PRO A 429 4.44 19.16 4.78
N PRO A 430 5.77 19.35 4.93
CA PRO A 430 6.38 19.55 6.23
C PRO A 430 6.03 20.94 6.81
N PRO A 431 6.09 21.12 8.15
CA PRO A 431 5.96 22.42 8.79
C PRO A 431 7.00 23.40 8.22
N GLY A 432 6.54 24.60 7.89
CA GLY A 432 7.33 25.62 7.17
C GLY A 432 6.85 25.86 5.73
N ILE A 433 6.14 24.91 5.12
CA ILE A 433 5.30 25.20 3.96
C ILE A 433 4.07 25.98 4.42
N SER A 434 3.74 27.07 3.73
CA SER A 434 2.75 28.06 4.15
C SER A 434 1.77 28.42 3.04
N GLY A 435 0.69 29.15 3.39
CA GLY A 435 -0.36 29.52 2.45
C GLY A 435 -1.15 28.31 1.93
N HIS A 436 -1.60 28.38 0.67
CA HIS A 436 -2.49 27.38 0.08
C HIS A 436 -1.86 25.98 -0.05
N LEU A 437 -0.53 25.86 -0.10
CA LEU A 437 0.19 24.58 -0.16
C LEU A 437 0.41 23.95 1.23
N SER A 438 0.07 24.61 2.34
CA SER A 438 0.22 24.05 3.69
C SER A 438 -0.82 22.98 4.01
N ALA A 439 -0.52 22.11 4.99
CA ALA A 439 -1.44 21.09 5.50
C ALA A 439 -2.47 21.64 6.51
N SER A 440 -2.37 22.91 6.93
CA SER A 440 -3.15 23.48 8.03
C SER A 440 -4.68 23.47 7.81
N TRP A 441 -5.14 23.48 6.55
CA TRP A 441 -6.57 23.35 6.21
C TRP A 441 -7.17 22.01 6.69
N LEU A 442 -6.34 20.97 6.79
CA LEU A 442 -6.69 19.66 7.32
C LEU A 442 -6.44 19.64 8.83
N TYR A 443 -5.20 19.93 9.25
CA TYR A 443 -4.77 19.72 10.65
C TYR A 443 -5.57 20.54 11.67
N GLU A 444 -6.00 21.76 11.33
CA GLU A 444 -6.88 22.55 12.21
C GLU A 444 -8.28 21.93 12.37
N VAL A 445 -8.84 21.37 11.29
CA VAL A 445 -10.14 20.68 11.37
C VAL A 445 -10.01 19.38 12.14
N LEU A 446 -8.94 18.59 11.92
CA LEU A 446 -8.67 17.40 12.72
C LEU A 446 -8.54 17.75 14.21
N ALA A 447 -7.85 18.85 14.55
CA ALA A 447 -7.75 19.30 15.94
C ALA A 447 -9.10 19.72 16.55
N ILE A 448 -9.98 20.37 15.77
CA ILE A 448 -11.34 20.70 16.21
C ILE A 448 -12.18 19.44 16.43
N GLU A 449 -12.24 18.54 15.43
CA GLU A 449 -13.10 17.35 15.47
C GLU A 449 -12.62 16.32 16.51
N TRP A 450 -11.31 16.17 16.72
CA TRP A 450 -10.71 15.22 17.65
C TRP A 450 -10.46 15.77 19.07
N SER A 451 -10.71 17.06 19.31
CA SER A 451 -10.68 17.69 20.65
C SER A 451 -11.56 17.00 21.70
N THR A 452 -12.54 16.21 21.25
CA THR A 452 -13.41 15.40 22.11
C THR A 452 -12.74 14.16 22.72
N TRP A 453 -11.53 13.80 22.28
CA TRP A 453 -10.74 12.67 22.79
C TRP A 453 -9.31 13.05 23.18
N LEU A 454 -8.75 14.11 22.57
CA LEU A 454 -7.35 14.52 22.74
C LEU A 454 -7.21 15.76 23.65
N PRO A 455 -6.25 15.79 24.60
CA PRO A 455 -5.95 16.98 25.40
C PRO A 455 -5.26 18.06 24.55
N GLU A 456 -5.32 19.32 24.99
CA GLU A 456 -4.80 20.45 24.19
C GLU A 456 -3.31 20.31 23.81
N THR A 457 -2.46 19.73 24.68
CA THR A 457 -1.04 19.45 24.36
C THR A 457 -0.84 18.47 23.21
N ALA A 458 -1.81 17.57 22.97
CA ALA A 458 -1.84 16.73 21.79
C ALA A 458 -2.39 17.51 20.56
N LEU A 459 -3.36 18.39 20.76
CA LEU A 459 -3.89 19.27 19.69
C LEU A 459 -2.85 20.27 19.19
N GLU A 460 -1.98 20.80 20.06
CA GLU A 460 -0.85 21.67 19.69
C GLU A 460 0.09 20.99 18.66
N THR A 461 0.52 19.77 18.95
CA THR A 461 1.42 19.01 18.06
C THR A 461 0.72 18.50 16.81
N LEU A 462 -0.56 18.11 16.93
CA LEU A 462 -1.43 17.75 15.80
C LEU A 462 -1.58 18.89 14.79
N ARG A 463 -1.83 20.13 15.23
CA ARG A 463 -1.92 21.32 14.35
C ARG A 463 -0.61 21.61 13.60
N ILE A 464 0.54 21.32 14.23
CA ILE A 464 1.87 21.58 13.64
C ILE A 464 2.22 20.53 12.58
N GLY A 465 2.13 19.23 12.91
CA GLY A 465 2.70 18.16 12.09
C GLY A 465 1.81 16.92 11.91
N GLY A 466 0.59 16.91 12.42
CA GLY A 466 -0.31 15.76 12.31
C GLY A 466 0.01 14.60 13.27
N TYR A 467 0.93 14.79 14.22
CA TYR A 467 1.40 13.79 15.19
C TYR A 467 1.23 14.30 16.63
N TYR A 468 1.07 13.40 17.61
CA TYR A 468 0.83 13.78 19.00
C TYR A 468 1.17 12.68 20.02
N SER A 469 1.23 13.02 21.30
CA SER A 469 1.47 12.08 22.42
C SER A 469 0.43 12.27 23.52
N VAL A 470 -0.06 11.18 24.12
CA VAL A 470 -1.03 11.19 25.23
C VAL A 470 -0.71 10.14 26.29
N PRO A 471 -0.93 10.42 27.59
CA PRO A 471 -0.89 9.38 28.62
C PRO A 471 -2.13 8.48 28.50
N LEU A 472 -1.91 7.17 28.46
CA LEU A 472 -2.99 6.16 28.55
C LEU A 472 -3.27 5.76 30.01
N GLY A 473 -2.27 5.90 30.89
CA GLY A 473 -2.37 5.63 32.31
C GLY A 473 -1.02 5.73 33.02
N PRO A 474 -0.96 5.45 34.34
CA PRO A 474 0.30 5.46 35.08
C PRO A 474 1.28 4.44 34.49
N GLY A 475 2.44 4.90 34.02
CA GLY A 475 3.46 4.04 33.40
C GLY A 475 3.21 3.71 31.92
N LEU A 476 2.24 4.33 31.24
CA LEU A 476 1.92 4.02 29.83
C LEU A 476 1.46 5.27 29.05
N ARG A 477 2.14 5.56 27.93
CA ARG A 477 1.76 6.61 26.97
C ARG A 477 1.62 6.07 25.54
N LEU A 478 0.83 6.75 24.72
CA LEU A 478 0.66 6.52 23.30
C LEU A 478 1.32 7.65 22.51
N VAL A 479 2.04 7.31 21.45
CA VAL A 479 2.69 8.24 20.52
C VAL A 479 2.14 7.97 19.12
N ALA A 480 1.32 8.90 18.64
CA ALA A 480 0.73 8.90 17.32
C ALA A 480 1.66 9.60 16.32
N LEU A 481 2.00 8.90 15.24
CA LEU A 481 2.88 9.35 14.16
C LEU A 481 2.10 9.61 12.87
N ASN A 482 2.36 10.75 12.26
CA ASN A 482 2.02 11.04 10.87
C ASN A 482 3.04 10.34 9.95
N THR A 483 2.85 9.04 9.70
CA THR A 483 3.80 8.25 8.90
C THR A 483 3.82 8.62 7.41
N ASN A 484 2.94 9.51 6.95
CA ASN A 484 3.08 10.14 5.62
C ASN A 484 4.40 10.91 5.43
N TYR A 485 5.06 11.33 6.52
CA TYR A 485 6.41 11.90 6.46
C TYR A 485 7.53 10.88 6.19
N CYS A 486 7.26 9.57 6.27
CA CYS A 486 8.18 8.56 5.76
C CYS A 486 8.02 8.34 4.25
N ALA A 487 6.81 8.57 3.71
CA ALA A 487 6.30 7.88 2.53
C ALA A 487 6.98 8.33 1.23
N ARG A 488 7.48 7.39 0.43
CA ARG A 488 8.11 7.70 -0.87
C ARG A 488 7.12 8.26 -1.90
N LEU A 489 5.82 8.06 -1.70
CA LEU A 489 4.74 8.61 -2.52
C LEU A 489 4.23 9.97 -2.02
N ASN A 490 4.69 10.46 -0.86
CA ASN A 490 4.49 11.85 -0.47
C ASN A 490 5.45 12.73 -1.29
N PRO A 491 4.96 13.58 -2.22
CA PRO A 491 5.82 14.33 -3.14
C PRO A 491 6.77 15.27 -2.40
N TRP A 492 6.40 15.75 -1.21
CA TRP A 492 7.22 16.68 -0.42
C TRP A 492 8.55 16.08 0.08
N THR A 493 8.71 14.75 0.07
CA THR A 493 10.01 14.11 0.30
C THR A 493 11.06 14.46 -0.77
N LEU A 494 10.62 14.90 -1.96
CA LEU A 494 11.48 15.42 -3.02
C LEU A 494 11.94 16.87 -2.81
N LEU A 495 11.36 17.60 -1.84
CA LEU A 495 11.84 18.93 -1.45
C LEU A 495 13.03 18.79 -0.48
N ASP A 496 12.84 18.05 0.60
CA ASP A 496 13.89 17.63 1.55
C ASP A 496 13.44 16.34 2.29
N PRO A 497 14.14 15.20 2.13
CA PRO A 497 13.76 13.93 2.76
C PRO A 497 14.30 13.78 4.20
N ARG A 498 14.90 14.83 4.77
CA ARG A 498 15.55 14.80 6.10
C ARG A 498 14.56 15.13 7.21
N ASP A 499 14.19 14.10 7.97
CA ASP A 499 13.21 14.13 9.07
C ASP A 499 12.04 15.11 8.87
N PRO A 500 11.16 14.89 7.86
CA PRO A 500 10.05 15.80 7.61
C PRO A 500 9.12 15.88 8.84
N GLY A 501 8.76 17.10 9.23
CA GLY A 501 8.10 17.37 10.51
C GLY A 501 9.03 17.53 11.72
N GLY A 502 10.31 17.13 11.62
CA GLY A 502 11.15 16.90 12.79
C GLY A 502 10.64 15.72 13.65
N GLN A 503 9.85 14.84 13.04
CA GLN A 503 8.99 13.87 13.73
C GLN A 503 9.81 12.74 14.37
N LEU A 504 10.86 12.24 13.73
CA LEU A 504 11.72 11.22 14.33
C LEU A 504 12.57 11.81 15.46
N LYS A 505 13.06 13.06 15.33
CA LYS A 505 13.69 13.78 16.45
C LYS A 505 12.73 13.98 17.63
N TRP A 506 11.47 14.34 17.37
CA TRP A 506 10.43 14.45 18.39
C TRP A 506 10.10 13.10 19.04
N LEU A 507 10.02 12.02 18.25
CA LEU A 507 9.84 10.65 18.74
C LEU A 507 11.00 10.22 19.65
N VAL A 508 12.25 10.53 19.29
CA VAL A 508 13.43 10.27 20.16
C VAL A 508 13.28 10.96 21.52
N ASN A 509 12.83 12.22 21.54
CA ASN A 509 12.57 12.92 22.81
C ASN A 509 11.46 12.23 23.62
N GLN A 510 10.33 11.90 23.00
CA GLN A 510 9.21 11.23 23.67
C GLN A 510 9.56 9.85 24.24
N LEU A 511 10.42 9.08 23.55
CA LEU A 511 10.93 7.79 24.02
C LEU A 511 11.98 7.94 25.14
N TYR A 512 12.83 8.97 25.07
CA TYR A 512 13.84 9.24 26.09
C TYR A 512 13.21 9.76 27.39
N GLU A 513 12.22 10.64 27.31
CA GLU A 513 11.39 11.06 28.45
C GLU A 513 10.68 9.88 29.12
N ALA A 514 10.13 8.95 28.31
CA ALA A 514 9.51 7.74 28.82
C ALA A 514 10.52 6.82 29.53
N GLU A 515 11.72 6.63 28.97
CA GLU A 515 12.78 5.82 29.57
C GLU A 515 13.26 6.38 30.93
N ILE A 516 13.45 7.71 31.04
CA ILE A 516 13.80 8.39 32.30
C ILE A 516 12.76 8.14 33.39
N LEU A 517 11.47 8.19 33.03
CA LEU A 517 10.34 8.04 33.96
C LEU A 517 9.98 6.57 34.25
N GLY A 518 10.47 5.63 33.42
CA GLY A 518 10.10 4.21 33.48
C GLY A 518 8.77 3.87 32.80
N ASP A 519 8.19 4.81 32.05
CA ASP A 519 6.98 4.60 31.25
C ASP A 519 7.23 3.57 30.13
N LYS A 520 6.14 2.95 29.64
CA LYS A 520 6.10 2.27 28.36
C LYS A 520 5.40 3.10 27.30
N VAL A 521 5.75 2.85 26.04
CA VAL A 521 5.25 3.57 24.88
C VAL A 521 4.59 2.62 23.88
N GLN A 522 3.33 2.89 23.54
CA GLN A 522 2.70 2.36 22.33
C GLN A 522 2.93 3.35 21.18
N ILE A 523 3.38 2.87 20.03
CA ILE A 523 3.46 3.66 18.81
C ILE A 523 2.25 3.36 17.94
N VAL A 524 1.63 4.37 17.35
CA VAL A 524 0.54 4.20 16.38
C VAL A 524 0.77 5.10 15.17
N GLY A 525 0.47 4.62 13.97
CA GLY A 525 0.56 5.37 12.72
C GLY A 525 -0.35 4.77 11.67
N HIS A 526 -0.28 5.23 10.42
CA HIS A 526 -1.05 4.67 9.31
C HIS A 526 -0.17 3.73 8.47
N ILE A 527 0.73 4.26 7.65
CA ILE A 527 1.74 3.46 6.94
C ILE A 527 2.68 2.84 7.98
N ALA A 528 2.84 1.51 7.95
CA ALA A 528 3.84 0.80 8.76
C ALA A 528 5.25 1.07 8.20
N PRO A 529 6.23 1.51 9.00
CA PRO A 529 7.58 1.76 8.50
C PRO A 529 8.26 0.49 7.97
N ASP A 530 8.41 0.38 6.66
CA ASP A 530 9.09 -0.73 5.98
C ASP A 530 9.91 -0.26 4.76
N ASN A 531 10.67 -1.16 4.16
CA ASN A 531 11.53 -0.84 3.02
C ASN A 531 10.78 -0.68 1.67
N ARG A 532 9.46 -0.85 1.64
CA ARG A 532 8.64 -0.77 0.43
C ARG A 532 7.99 0.60 0.31
N GLU A 533 7.31 1.09 1.34
CA GLU A 533 6.51 2.32 1.25
C GLU A 533 7.19 3.57 1.82
N CYS A 534 8.16 3.43 2.73
CA CYS A 534 8.94 4.54 3.28
C CYS A 534 10.28 4.76 2.56
N THR A 535 10.78 6.00 2.58
CA THR A 535 12.12 6.36 2.10
C THR A 535 13.22 5.72 2.94
N SER A 536 14.30 5.25 2.30
CA SER A 536 15.30 4.38 2.94
C SER A 536 15.95 4.98 4.19
N SER A 537 16.31 6.27 4.19
CA SER A 537 16.92 6.92 5.35
C SER A 537 15.96 7.05 6.53
N TRP A 538 14.67 7.31 6.28
CA TRP A 538 13.66 7.40 7.34
C TRP A 538 13.51 6.05 8.04
N VAL A 539 13.44 4.97 7.28
CA VAL A 539 13.39 3.59 7.79
C VAL A 539 14.64 3.24 8.59
N ASP A 540 15.83 3.59 8.10
CA ASP A 540 17.09 3.27 8.78
C ASP A 540 17.22 3.99 10.13
N ASN A 541 16.77 5.24 10.19
CA ASN A 541 16.66 5.98 11.46
C ASN A 541 15.60 5.37 12.38
N PHE A 542 14.42 5.03 11.86
CA PHE A 542 13.35 4.39 12.64
C PHE A 542 13.82 3.06 13.25
N ILE A 543 14.51 2.19 12.50
CA ILE A 543 15.07 0.94 13.02
C ILE A 543 16.12 1.21 14.12
N GLY A 544 16.95 2.25 13.97
CA GLY A 544 17.89 2.69 15.01
C GLY A 544 17.18 3.11 16.30
N ILE A 545 16.07 3.86 16.16
CA ILE A 545 15.19 4.25 17.28
C ILE A 545 14.56 3.02 17.94
N ILE A 546 14.06 2.06 17.15
CA ILE A 546 13.50 0.80 17.70
C ILE A 546 14.56 0.01 18.47
N ASP A 547 15.78 -0.19 17.95
CA ASP A 547 16.81 -0.98 18.66
C ASP A 547 17.26 -0.29 19.95
N ARG A 548 17.43 1.04 19.90
CA ARG A 548 17.80 1.87 21.06
C ARG A 548 16.74 1.85 22.16
N PHE A 549 15.45 1.94 21.82
CA PHE A 549 14.35 2.07 22.77
C PHE A 549 13.47 0.81 22.90
N ARG A 550 13.93 -0.36 22.45
CA ARG A 550 13.19 -1.65 22.48
C ARG A 550 12.71 -2.12 23.86
N GLU A 551 13.27 -1.59 24.94
CA GLU A 551 12.82 -1.87 26.32
C GLU A 551 11.73 -0.91 26.80
N THR A 552 11.58 0.24 26.12
CA THR A 552 10.61 1.31 26.41
C THR A 552 9.37 1.20 25.51
N ILE A 553 9.56 0.80 24.25
CA ILE A 553 8.47 0.55 23.29
C ILE A 553 7.81 -0.81 23.60
N SER A 554 6.51 -0.81 23.89
CA SER A 554 5.75 -2.02 24.26
C SER A 554 5.02 -2.68 23.09
N SER A 555 4.62 -1.90 22.09
CA SER A 555 3.82 -2.34 20.94
C SER A 555 3.75 -1.25 19.86
N GLN A 556 3.42 -1.65 18.62
CA GLN A 556 3.21 -0.70 17.52
C GLN A 556 2.02 -1.13 16.62
N PHE A 557 1.21 -0.17 16.16
CA PHE A 557 -0.05 -0.43 15.42
C PHE A 557 -0.19 0.46 14.17
N TYR A 558 -0.58 -0.13 13.04
CA TYR A 558 -0.61 0.52 11.71
C TYR A 558 -1.75 -0.02 10.82
N GLY A 559 -2.00 0.58 9.65
CA GLY A 559 -3.00 0.17 8.65
C GLY A 559 -2.39 0.13 7.23
N HIS A 560 -3.01 0.84 6.29
CA HIS A 560 -2.54 1.16 4.94
C HIS A 560 -2.46 0.02 3.92
N THR A 561 -1.96 -1.17 4.28
CA THR A 561 -1.83 -2.27 3.30
C THR A 561 -3.17 -2.95 2.97
N HIS A 562 -4.19 -2.69 3.79
CA HIS A 562 -5.49 -3.33 3.80
C HIS A 562 -5.39 -4.87 3.96
N ARG A 563 -4.40 -5.40 4.68
CA ARG A 563 -4.23 -6.86 4.90
C ARG A 563 -4.11 -7.18 6.38
N ASP A 564 -4.43 -8.43 6.73
CA ASP A 564 -4.17 -8.93 8.08
C ASP A 564 -2.72 -9.44 8.16
N GLU A 565 -1.80 -8.55 8.55
CA GLU A 565 -0.36 -8.82 8.53
C GLU A 565 0.44 -8.06 9.61
N PHE A 566 1.76 -8.10 9.50
CA PHE A 566 2.70 -7.53 10.48
C PHE A 566 4.04 -7.16 9.82
N ARG A 567 4.94 -6.55 10.60
CA ARG A 567 6.37 -6.40 10.27
C ARG A 567 7.21 -6.78 11.48
N VAL A 568 8.34 -7.47 11.27
CA VAL A 568 9.36 -7.70 12.29
C VAL A 568 10.59 -6.85 11.98
N TYR A 569 11.00 -6.01 12.93
CA TYR A 569 12.20 -5.18 12.83
C TYR A 569 13.42 -5.94 13.34
N TYR A 570 14.56 -5.79 12.67
CA TYR A 570 15.81 -6.48 13.02
C TYR A 570 16.96 -5.52 13.33
N SER A 571 17.73 -5.81 14.37
CA SER A 571 18.88 -5.00 14.79
C SER A 571 19.92 -4.84 13.67
N PRO A 572 20.38 -3.60 13.38
CA PRO A 572 21.46 -3.37 12.42
C PRO A 572 22.80 -3.95 12.90
N ILE A 573 22.97 -4.21 14.19
CA ILE A 573 24.18 -4.76 14.79
C ILE A 573 24.19 -6.29 14.65
N ASN A 574 23.26 -6.97 15.34
CA ASN A 574 23.33 -8.43 15.56
C ASN A 574 22.25 -9.23 14.79
N ASN A 575 21.36 -8.57 14.04
CA ASN A 575 20.26 -9.20 13.30
C ASN A 575 19.27 -10.03 14.17
N LEU A 576 19.19 -9.76 15.48
CA LEU A 576 18.09 -10.25 16.31
C LEU A 576 16.81 -9.45 16.00
N PRO A 577 15.62 -10.06 16.12
CA PRO A 577 14.36 -9.34 16.03
C PRO A 577 14.17 -8.49 17.30
N ILE A 578 13.82 -7.21 17.11
CA ILE A 578 13.86 -6.17 18.17
C ILE A 578 12.51 -5.47 18.40
N GLY A 579 11.54 -5.66 17.51
CA GLY A 579 10.21 -5.07 17.65
C GLY A 579 9.26 -5.58 16.56
N ASN A 580 7.96 -5.43 16.80
CA ASN A 580 6.89 -5.79 15.87
C ASN A 580 6.00 -4.58 15.57
N ALA A 581 5.52 -4.51 14.34
CA ALA A 581 4.38 -3.69 13.94
C ALA A 581 3.21 -4.59 13.59
N TYR A 582 2.03 -4.35 14.17
CA TYR A 582 0.79 -5.04 13.80
C TYR A 582 0.02 -4.19 12.78
N ILE A 583 -0.29 -4.75 11.62
CA ILE A 583 -1.04 -4.06 10.56
C ILE A 583 -2.52 -4.49 10.64
N GLY A 584 -3.39 -3.52 10.87
CA GLY A 584 -4.82 -3.68 11.08
C GLY A 584 -5.53 -4.15 9.82
N PRO A 585 -6.62 -4.92 9.95
CA PRO A 585 -7.43 -5.28 8.80
C PRO A 585 -8.33 -4.10 8.43
N SER A 586 -8.29 -3.70 7.15
CA SER A 586 -9.20 -2.71 6.59
C SER A 586 -10.68 -3.00 6.85
N ILE A 587 -11.45 -1.95 7.11
CA ILE A 587 -12.91 -1.96 6.98
C ILE A 587 -13.30 -1.99 5.48
N THR A 588 -12.54 -1.36 4.58
CA THR A 588 -12.79 -1.47 3.13
C THR A 588 -12.56 -2.87 2.57
N SER A 589 -13.41 -3.26 1.62
CA SER A 589 -13.20 -4.42 0.77
C SER A 589 -12.19 -4.18 -0.36
N PHE A 590 -11.78 -2.91 -0.58
CA PHE A 590 -10.78 -2.52 -1.58
C PHE A 590 -9.42 -3.18 -1.29
N LYS A 591 -8.88 -4.05 -2.15
CA LYS A 591 -9.57 -4.82 -3.20
C LYS A 591 -9.37 -6.31 -2.97
N GLY A 592 -10.42 -7.09 -3.20
CA GLY A 592 -10.44 -8.52 -2.92
C GLY A 592 -10.33 -8.85 -1.43
N ASN A 593 -10.81 -7.98 -0.53
CA ASN A 593 -10.84 -8.20 0.92
C ASN A 593 -12.28 -8.38 1.43
N ASN A 594 -12.45 -9.15 2.50
CA ASN A 594 -13.61 -9.01 3.36
C ASN A 594 -13.37 -7.84 4.35
N PRO A 595 -14.39 -7.00 4.65
CA PRO A 595 -14.34 -6.03 5.74
C PRO A 595 -13.98 -6.67 7.09
N GLY A 596 -13.12 -6.02 7.86
CA GLY A 596 -12.69 -6.50 9.17
C GLY A 596 -12.27 -5.40 10.15
N TYR A 597 -12.09 -5.80 11.40
CA TYR A 597 -11.47 -5.01 12.48
C TYR A 597 -10.76 -5.95 13.45
N ARG A 598 -10.01 -5.43 14.42
CA ARG A 598 -9.26 -6.26 15.38
C ARG A 598 -9.44 -5.81 16.82
N ILE A 599 -9.43 -6.77 17.75
CA ILE A 599 -9.27 -6.54 19.19
C ILE A 599 -7.88 -7.03 19.60
N TYR A 600 -7.06 -6.17 20.21
CA TYR A 600 -5.83 -6.59 20.89
C TYR A 600 -6.09 -6.76 22.38
N GLN A 601 -5.37 -7.70 22.99
CA GLN A 601 -5.26 -7.88 24.43
C GLN A 601 -3.84 -7.52 24.84
N THR A 602 -3.66 -6.61 25.81
CA THR A 602 -2.34 -6.20 26.31
C THR A 602 -2.20 -6.37 27.81
N THR A 603 -0.96 -6.42 28.28
CA THR A 603 -0.65 -6.18 29.70
C THR A 603 -0.98 -4.73 30.09
N SER A 604 -0.97 -4.43 31.39
CA SER A 604 -1.00 -3.05 31.92
C SER A 604 0.19 -2.19 31.49
N GLN A 605 1.27 -2.81 30.97
CA GLN A 605 2.43 -2.15 30.38
C GLN A 605 2.33 -2.02 28.84
N GLY A 606 1.13 -2.19 28.27
CA GLY A 606 0.87 -1.99 26.84
C GLY A 606 1.43 -3.06 25.89
N MET A 607 2.08 -4.11 26.41
CA MET A 607 2.62 -5.21 25.60
C MET A 607 1.48 -6.09 25.09
N VAL A 608 1.38 -6.29 23.78
CA VAL A 608 0.38 -7.18 23.16
C VAL A 608 0.67 -8.63 23.52
N ILE A 609 -0.30 -9.30 24.15
CA ILE A 609 -0.22 -10.71 24.54
C ILE A 609 -1.04 -11.63 23.64
N ASN A 610 -2.13 -11.13 23.04
CA ASN A 610 -2.93 -11.83 22.04
C ASN A 610 -3.71 -10.82 21.16
N HIS A 611 -4.25 -11.25 20.02
CA HIS A 611 -5.29 -10.51 19.29
C HIS A 611 -6.29 -11.43 18.59
N ASP A 612 -7.49 -10.88 18.38
CA ASP A 612 -8.63 -11.51 17.73
C ASP A 612 -9.06 -10.63 16.54
N THR A 613 -8.97 -11.16 15.31
CA THR A 613 -9.47 -10.45 14.11
C THR A 613 -10.92 -10.85 13.86
N TYR A 614 -11.80 -9.87 13.67
CA TYR A 614 -13.20 -10.04 13.32
C TYR A 614 -13.43 -9.61 11.87
N PHE A 615 -14.36 -10.28 11.19
CA PHE A 615 -14.72 -10.00 9.79
C PHE A 615 -16.16 -10.44 9.49
N PHE A 616 -16.67 -10.10 8.31
CA PHE A 616 -17.82 -10.81 7.72
C PHE A 616 -17.49 -11.26 6.30
N ASN A 617 -18.08 -12.38 5.85
CA ASN A 617 -17.97 -12.78 4.45
C ASN A 617 -18.89 -11.92 3.58
N LEU A 618 -18.30 -11.15 2.66
CA LEU A 618 -18.99 -10.17 1.82
C LEU A 618 -19.93 -10.82 0.79
N THR A 619 -19.61 -12.02 0.29
CA THR A 619 -20.52 -12.81 -0.55
C THR A 619 -21.78 -13.16 0.23
N GLN A 620 -21.66 -13.66 1.46
CA GLN A 620 -22.78 -13.98 2.33
C GLN A 620 -23.61 -12.74 2.67
N ALA A 621 -22.98 -11.63 3.04
CA ALA A 621 -23.69 -10.39 3.34
C ALA A 621 -24.52 -9.89 2.14
N ASN A 622 -23.95 -9.94 0.93
CA ASN A 622 -24.67 -9.54 -0.28
C ASN A 622 -25.77 -10.55 -0.68
N LEU A 623 -25.61 -11.85 -0.43
CA LEU A 623 -26.66 -12.86 -0.59
C LEU A 623 -27.80 -12.71 0.46
N ASN A 624 -27.47 -12.25 1.67
CA ASN A 624 -28.46 -11.91 2.71
C ASN A 624 -29.27 -10.64 2.37
N GLY A 625 -28.85 -9.83 1.39
CA GLY A 625 -29.49 -8.55 1.07
C GLY A 625 -29.60 -7.64 2.30
N HIS A 626 -30.76 -7.05 2.53
CA HIS A 626 -30.98 -6.09 3.62
C HIS A 626 -30.91 -6.70 5.04
N TYR A 627 -30.86 -8.03 5.21
CA TYR A 627 -30.74 -8.65 6.54
C TYR A 627 -29.37 -8.47 7.22
N GLY A 628 -28.35 -8.03 6.47
CA GLY A 628 -27.08 -7.61 7.03
C GLY A 628 -25.95 -8.64 6.97
N PRO A 629 -24.71 -8.17 7.20
CA PRO A 629 -23.55 -9.02 7.41
C PRO A 629 -23.63 -9.70 8.78
N ILE A 630 -23.14 -10.94 8.85
CA ILE A 630 -22.92 -11.62 10.12
C ILE A 630 -21.43 -11.51 10.44
N TRP A 631 -21.09 -10.57 11.33
CA TRP A 631 -19.73 -10.44 11.88
C TRP A 631 -19.36 -11.65 12.73
N ARG A 632 -18.13 -12.13 12.59
CA ARG A 632 -17.61 -13.34 13.23
C ARG A 632 -16.15 -13.16 13.63
N LEU A 633 -15.73 -13.87 14.67
CA LEU A 633 -14.31 -14.10 14.94
C LEU A 633 -13.72 -14.90 13.75
N GLY A 634 -12.69 -14.34 13.12
CA GLY A 634 -11.98 -14.98 12.02
C GLY A 634 -10.83 -15.86 12.51
N TYR A 635 -10.02 -15.37 13.44
CA TYR A 635 -8.98 -16.15 14.11
C TYR A 635 -8.52 -15.49 15.41
N ASN A 636 -7.96 -16.31 16.31
CA ASN A 636 -7.25 -15.93 17.53
C ASN A 636 -5.74 -16.15 17.32
N ALA A 637 -4.91 -15.13 17.54
CA ALA A 637 -3.51 -15.15 17.12
C ALA A 637 -2.68 -16.29 17.73
N LEU A 638 -2.74 -16.49 19.05
CA LEU A 638 -1.98 -17.55 19.72
C LEU A 638 -2.42 -18.95 19.25
N ILE A 639 -3.74 -19.18 19.18
CA ILE A 639 -4.32 -20.49 18.88
C ILE A 639 -4.18 -20.86 17.40
N ASP A 640 -4.62 -19.98 16.49
CA ASP A 640 -4.72 -20.30 15.05
C ASP A 640 -3.38 -20.22 14.33
N LEU A 641 -2.50 -19.30 14.74
CA LEU A 641 -1.13 -19.21 14.22
C LEU A 641 -0.17 -20.13 14.98
N LYS A 642 -0.61 -20.83 16.04
CA LYS A 642 0.24 -21.68 16.90
C LYS A 642 1.49 -20.91 17.39
N LEU A 643 1.28 -19.74 17.97
CA LEU A 643 2.31 -18.89 18.54
C LEU A 643 2.36 -19.11 20.07
N PRO A 644 3.52 -19.43 20.67
CA PRO A 644 3.66 -19.49 22.13
C PRO A 644 3.42 -18.15 22.82
N SER A 645 3.81 -17.06 22.14
CA SER A 645 3.73 -15.67 22.57
C SER A 645 3.88 -14.75 21.35
N LEU A 646 3.51 -13.47 21.48
CA LEU A 646 3.53 -12.49 20.38
C LEU A 646 4.75 -11.54 20.42
N ASP A 647 5.85 -11.98 21.01
CA ASP A 647 7.13 -11.26 21.01
C ASP A 647 7.86 -11.34 19.65
N PRO A 648 8.87 -10.51 19.38
CA PRO A 648 9.57 -10.48 18.09
C PRO A 648 10.31 -11.77 17.72
N ILE A 649 10.72 -12.59 18.69
CA ILE A 649 11.40 -13.86 18.42
C ILE A 649 10.39 -14.85 17.83
N ASN A 650 9.21 -14.97 18.45
CA ASN A 650 8.16 -15.90 17.99
C ASN A 650 7.53 -15.48 16.65
N TRP A 651 7.35 -14.17 16.39
CA TRP A 651 6.94 -13.71 15.05
C TRP A 651 8.01 -13.98 13.98
N ASN A 652 9.30 -13.75 14.26
CA ASN A 652 10.40 -14.16 13.38
C ASN A 652 10.39 -15.68 13.13
N LEU A 653 10.17 -16.50 14.17
CA LEU A 653 10.09 -17.96 14.01
C LEU A 653 8.89 -18.36 13.14
N PHE A 654 7.75 -17.68 13.25
CA PHE A 654 6.62 -17.91 12.35
C PHE A 654 6.96 -17.60 10.89
N ILE A 655 7.66 -16.50 10.59
CA ILE A 655 8.16 -16.23 9.23
C ILE A 655 9.04 -17.38 8.70
N ARG A 656 9.90 -17.99 9.56
CA ARG A 656 10.69 -19.18 9.18
C ARG A 656 9.83 -20.43 8.93
N ARG A 657 8.70 -20.59 9.64
CA ARG A 657 7.71 -21.65 9.33
C ARG A 657 6.99 -21.37 8.02
N LEU A 658 6.53 -20.14 7.77
CA LEU A 658 5.84 -19.77 6.53
C LEU A 658 6.72 -20.02 5.28
N LEU A 659 8.02 -19.74 5.36
CA LEU A 659 9.00 -20.08 4.31
C LEU A 659 9.00 -21.57 3.97
N THR A 660 9.11 -22.44 4.99
CA THR A 660 9.40 -23.87 4.83
C THR A 660 8.15 -24.77 4.79
N ASN A 661 7.04 -24.34 5.38
CA ASN A 661 5.77 -25.07 5.44
C ASN A 661 4.70 -24.38 4.60
N GLU A 662 4.44 -24.93 3.41
CA GLU A 662 3.43 -24.40 2.50
C GLU A 662 2.00 -24.47 3.05
N GLN A 663 1.68 -25.44 3.91
CA GLN A 663 0.33 -25.53 4.51
C GLN A 663 0.09 -24.41 5.53
N GLU A 664 1.12 -24.01 6.28
CA GLU A 664 1.05 -22.83 7.16
C GLU A 664 0.98 -21.54 6.34
N PHE A 665 1.73 -21.43 5.23
CA PHE A 665 1.63 -20.27 4.34
C PHE A 665 0.23 -20.13 3.72
N GLN A 666 -0.36 -21.21 3.21
CA GLN A 666 -1.71 -21.17 2.64
C GLN A 666 -2.81 -20.98 3.72
N ARG A 667 -2.53 -21.26 5.00
CA ARG A 667 -3.41 -20.82 6.11
C ARG A 667 -3.25 -19.32 6.34
N PHE A 668 -2.03 -18.81 6.46
CA PHE A 668 -1.75 -17.39 6.67
C PHE A 668 -2.31 -16.52 5.53
N TYR A 669 -2.14 -16.94 4.27
CA TYR A 669 -2.67 -16.21 3.10
C TYR A 669 -4.20 -16.08 3.09
N LYS A 670 -4.93 -17.02 3.72
CA LYS A 670 -6.39 -16.87 3.95
C LYS A 670 -6.70 -15.87 5.04
N LEU A 671 -5.89 -15.76 6.10
CA LEU A 671 -6.08 -14.77 7.16
C LEU A 671 -5.75 -13.36 6.65
N PHE A 672 -4.65 -13.22 5.90
CA PHE A 672 -4.18 -12.03 5.19
C PHE A 672 -5.29 -11.35 4.36
N SER A 673 -6.18 -12.14 3.74
CA SER A 673 -7.35 -11.68 2.97
C SER A 673 -8.70 -11.72 3.73
N ARG A 674 -8.70 -12.07 5.03
CA ARG A 674 -9.89 -12.37 5.88
C ARG A 674 -10.87 -13.36 5.23
N PHE A 675 -10.38 -14.49 4.74
CA PHE A 675 -11.18 -15.52 4.07
C PHE A 675 -12.00 -14.97 2.90
N SER A 676 -11.44 -14.00 2.17
CA SER A 676 -12.08 -13.41 0.98
C SER A 676 -12.20 -14.44 -0.15
N ASP A 677 -13.41 -14.65 -0.65
CA ASP A 677 -13.67 -15.57 -1.76
C ASP A 677 -12.92 -15.12 -3.02
N ALA A 678 -12.75 -13.81 -3.22
CA ALA A 678 -11.97 -13.25 -4.33
C ALA A 678 -10.48 -13.64 -4.30
N SER A 679 -9.92 -13.94 -3.11
CA SER A 679 -8.56 -14.49 -3.00
C SER A 679 -8.48 -15.98 -3.34
N MET A 680 -9.56 -16.74 -3.15
CA MET A 680 -9.60 -18.16 -3.50
C MET A 680 -9.50 -18.41 -5.01
N TYR A 681 -9.98 -17.47 -5.84
CA TYR A 681 -9.85 -17.53 -7.30
C TYR A 681 -8.48 -17.06 -7.84
N LYS A 682 -7.56 -16.59 -6.98
CA LYS A 682 -6.22 -16.13 -7.35
C LYS A 682 -5.18 -16.65 -6.34
N PRO A 683 -4.77 -17.92 -6.43
CA PRO A 683 -3.79 -18.50 -5.51
C PRO A 683 -2.46 -17.76 -5.58
N CYS A 684 -1.86 -17.54 -4.41
CA CYS A 684 -0.55 -16.89 -4.29
C CYS A 684 0.53 -17.75 -4.94
N THR A 685 1.20 -17.20 -5.96
CA THR A 685 2.33 -17.84 -6.64
C THR A 685 3.59 -17.82 -5.76
N LEU A 686 4.64 -18.56 -6.14
CA LEU A 686 5.94 -18.50 -5.45
C LEU A 686 6.51 -17.06 -5.36
N SER A 687 6.27 -16.22 -6.37
CA SER A 687 6.68 -14.81 -6.35
C SER A 687 5.87 -14.00 -5.32
N CYS A 688 4.55 -14.20 -5.28
CA CYS A 688 3.68 -13.58 -4.28
C CYS A 688 4.04 -14.03 -2.85
N LYS A 689 4.40 -15.31 -2.67
CA LYS A 689 4.89 -15.83 -1.38
C LYS A 689 6.19 -15.15 -0.97
N GLN A 690 7.13 -15.00 -1.90
CA GLN A 690 8.41 -14.35 -1.61
C GLN A 690 8.23 -12.85 -1.29
N GLU A 691 7.42 -12.12 -2.07
CA GLU A 691 7.08 -10.70 -1.85
C GLU A 691 6.51 -10.48 -0.44
N ILE A 692 5.48 -11.24 -0.05
CA ILE A 692 4.90 -11.16 1.30
C ILE A 692 5.95 -11.45 2.38
N ILE A 693 6.75 -12.50 2.23
CA ILE A 693 7.77 -12.88 3.24
C ILE A 693 8.90 -11.86 3.38
N ASP A 694 9.29 -11.21 2.28
CA ASP A 694 10.33 -10.17 2.30
C ASP A 694 9.81 -8.83 2.85
N GLU A 695 8.49 -8.59 2.78
CA GLU A 695 7.82 -7.46 3.45
C GLU A 695 7.67 -7.68 4.96
N LEU A 696 7.32 -8.89 5.42
CA LEU A 696 7.24 -9.22 6.86
C LEU A 696 8.57 -9.00 7.61
N GLN A 697 9.70 -8.82 6.92
CA GLN A 697 11.04 -8.66 7.50
C GLN A 697 11.70 -7.31 7.16
N VAL A 698 11.72 -6.39 8.13
CA VAL A 698 12.25 -5.02 7.93
C VAL A 698 13.69 -4.91 8.42
N TYR A 699 14.58 -4.58 7.49
CA TYR A 699 16.04 -4.44 7.70
C TYR A 699 16.52 -3.05 7.29
N VAL A 700 17.62 -2.59 7.87
CA VAL A 700 18.31 -1.38 7.40
C VAL A 700 18.76 -1.52 5.95
N SER A 701 18.60 -0.46 5.15
CA SER A 701 18.67 -0.46 3.69
C SER A 701 20.01 -0.97 3.16
N TRP A 702 21.12 -0.62 3.81
CA TRP A 702 22.46 -1.08 3.42
C TRP A 702 22.66 -2.60 3.54
N ARG A 703 21.82 -3.33 4.30
CA ARG A 703 21.81 -4.81 4.31
C ARG A 703 21.22 -5.41 3.02
N LYS A 704 20.46 -4.65 2.24
CA LYS A 704 19.94 -5.07 0.91
C LYS A 704 20.95 -4.78 -0.22
N LEU A 705 21.94 -3.90 -0.02
CA LEU A 705 23.02 -3.63 -1.00
C LEU A 705 23.91 -4.87 -1.26
N PRO A 706 24.54 -4.99 -2.45
CA PRO A 706 25.53 -6.05 -2.72
C PRO A 706 26.73 -6.01 -1.76
N LYS A 707 27.33 -7.17 -1.46
CA LYS A 707 28.42 -7.30 -0.46
C LYS A 707 29.61 -6.35 -0.69
N ALA A 708 29.89 -5.96 -1.94
CA ALA A 708 30.95 -5.02 -2.28
C ALA A 708 30.76 -3.63 -1.65
N PHE A 709 29.52 -3.14 -1.56
CA PHE A 709 29.19 -1.80 -1.05
C PHE A 709 29.03 -1.74 0.47
N ARG A 710 28.87 -2.90 1.15
CA ARG A 710 28.66 -2.96 2.61
C ARG A 710 29.87 -2.54 3.44
N LYS A 711 31.07 -2.58 2.87
CA LYS A 711 32.34 -2.27 3.57
C LYS A 711 32.50 -0.83 4.05
N ASN A 712 31.63 0.09 3.60
CA ASN A 712 31.67 1.50 3.97
C ASN A 712 30.55 1.90 4.95
N HIS A 713 29.78 0.92 5.47
CA HIS A 713 28.61 1.12 6.33
C HIS A 713 28.64 0.27 7.61
N SER A 714 29.81 -0.31 7.95
CA SER A 714 30.04 -1.21 9.09
C SER A 714 31.05 -0.64 10.07
#